data_AF-A0A7X8Q0T3-F1
#
_entry.id   AF-A0A7X8Q0T3-F1
#
_cell.length_a   1.000
_cell.length_b   1.000
_cell.length_c   1.000
_cell.angle_alpha   90.00
_cell.angle_beta   90.00
_cell.angle_gamma   90.00
#
_symmetry.space_group_name_H-M   'P 1'
#
loop_
_entity.id
_entity.type
_entity.pdbx_description
1 polymer ?
#
loop_
_entity_poly.entity_id
_entity_poly.type
_entity_poly.pdbx_seq_one_letter_code
_entity_poly.pdbx_strand_id
1 'polypeptide(L)'
;MSANFSKSKKDFNSKPINKAGVKKSKSPLKVDAVNPEDIIFALDIGTRTVIGVVGIQEKDKFKVLTTEKVEHKNRAMLDGQIHDIDEVAQVVKEVKNKLEKKLGMKLSKVAIAAAGRVLKTCEVHVEFECDPTKEIDLKLISSLELEGIQNAQRVFDNDSSKEEKTQFYCVGYSVINYYLNEYVISALEGHKGKKIGADILATFLPHVVVDSMYTVMNRVGLDVTSLTLEPIAAINVTIPKDLRLLNLVLIDVGAGTSDMAITRDGSIVAYGMVPIAGDEITEKIAHHYLVDFNTAEKIKVSTSLQKEKTTFTDILGNERNVEVCEVMKVIKPTIELLGQTLAEKIIAYNQKAPNAVFLIGGGSQIPGLTGFISSELGMADERVVVRGREVVSKVRVNSKKLSGPDAITPIGIAVTSQMQRGQDFMSVTINGQKVRMFNSKKLKVADALILIGFNPRKLIGRNGKNLDFELNGEKKTIKGEVGQSAQIYVNDKLSNLETVLNNQDAIRVLPAEDGKDASLKVIDLVRNISERKISLNGTHISLEPKIFINGEAANIDDVIHHGDNLYIEEILTINDLVKVSEIDPLIFDIKVNDVDVSLDYVLKDLDEIVYTTKKLQNIAVNNNVNNDDYYIEEHNDLVESSENNLLDKSMDTNLDKSDIKDVLMSGNCLNITINGENKSIVSKASKFIFVDVFNYLDIDLSNPKGNIVLKLNGKSAGFTDVVNTGDVIDIYWDKYS
;
A
#
# COMPACT_ATOMS: atom_id res chain seq x y z
N MET A 1 -43.52 -36.98 73.82
CA MET A 1 -44.20 -36.44 72.62
C MET A 1 -43.23 -36.53 71.46
N SER A 2 -43.52 -37.47 70.54
CA SER A 2 -43.32 -37.42 69.08
C SER A 2 -41.89 -37.17 68.55
N ALA A 3 -41.07 -38.18 68.19
CA ALA A 3 -41.09 -39.00 66.95
C ALA A 3 -40.62 -38.20 65.71
N ASN A 4 -39.69 -38.64 64.83
CA ASN A 4 -39.03 -39.94 64.66
C ASN A 4 -37.74 -39.76 63.83
N PHE A 5 -36.66 -40.39 64.28
CA PHE A 5 -35.50 -40.77 63.48
C PHE A 5 -35.52 -42.30 63.27
N SER A 6 -34.95 -42.74 62.14
CA SER A 6 -34.43 -44.09 61.83
C SER A 6 -35.37 -45.16 61.26
N LYS A 7 -34.90 -45.78 60.16
CA LYS A 7 -34.60 -47.22 59.96
C LYS A 7 -34.28 -47.42 58.46
N SER A 8 -33.36 -48.27 57.99
CA SER A 8 -32.82 -49.50 58.57
C SER A 8 -31.60 -50.09 57.82
N LYS A 9 -30.68 -50.67 58.61
CA LYS A 9 -30.07 -52.03 58.54
C LYS A 9 -29.15 -52.40 57.34
N LYS A 10 -27.87 -52.72 57.63
CA LYS A 10 -27.23 -54.08 57.84
C LYS A 10 -27.11 -54.87 56.55
N ASP A 11 -26.09 -55.64 56.23
CA ASP A 11 -24.74 -56.02 56.69
C ASP A 11 -24.24 -56.93 55.54
N PHE A 12 -22.94 -57.03 55.25
CA PHE A 12 -22.23 -58.32 55.04
C PHE A 12 -20.76 -58.13 54.60
N ASN A 13 -19.90 -58.93 55.24
CA ASN A 13 -18.45 -59.04 55.16
C ASN A 13 -17.86 -59.37 53.78
N SER A 14 -16.68 -58.81 53.46
CA SER A 14 -15.38 -59.54 53.46
C SER A 14 -14.28 -58.78 52.66
N LYS A 15 -13.11 -58.62 53.28
CA LYS A 15 -11.81 -58.18 52.70
C LYS A 15 -11.05 -59.43 52.20
N PRO A 16 -10.02 -59.39 51.29
CA PRO A 16 -8.83 -58.52 51.43
C PRO A 16 -8.01 -58.10 50.17
N ILE A 17 -7.28 -56.98 50.32
CA ILE A 17 -5.88 -56.66 49.91
C ILE A 17 -5.41 -57.04 48.47
N ASN A 18 -5.07 -56.06 47.61
CA ASN A 18 -3.65 -55.78 47.21
C ASN A 18 -3.43 -54.63 46.19
N LYS A 19 -2.26 -54.01 46.36
CA LYS A 19 -1.37 -53.35 45.38
C LYS A 19 -1.62 -51.90 44.92
N ALA A 20 -0.68 -51.07 45.37
CA ALA A 20 -0.15 -49.84 44.82
C ALA A 20 -0.43 -49.61 43.32
N GLY A 21 -1.29 -48.62 43.04
CA GLY A 21 -1.44 -48.01 41.73
C GLY A 21 -0.53 -46.80 41.61
N VAL A 22 0.47 -46.92 40.74
CA VAL A 22 1.35 -45.85 40.25
C VAL A 22 0.57 -44.56 39.99
N LYS A 23 1.04 -43.43 40.53
CA LYS A 23 0.56 -42.08 40.18
C LYS A 23 0.66 -41.92 38.66
N LYS A 24 -0.48 -41.99 37.95
CA LYS A 24 -0.58 -41.58 36.55
C LYS A 24 -0.14 -40.11 36.47
N SER A 25 1.00 -39.87 35.82
CA SER A 25 1.36 -38.53 35.37
C SER A 25 0.22 -37.98 34.53
N LYS A 26 -0.21 -36.75 34.82
CA LYS A 26 -1.20 -36.04 33.99
C LYS A 26 -0.75 -36.13 32.54
N SER A 27 -1.59 -36.73 31.68
CA SER A 27 -1.38 -36.75 30.25
C SER A 27 -1.30 -35.32 29.71
N PRO A 28 -0.56 -35.07 28.61
CA PRO A 28 -0.61 -33.80 27.91
C PRO A 28 -2.06 -33.46 27.54
N LEU A 29 -2.40 -32.18 27.52
CA LEU A 29 -3.67 -31.70 26.95
C LEU A 29 -3.81 -32.32 25.55
N LYS A 30 -4.94 -32.97 25.23
CA LYS A 30 -5.24 -33.39 23.86
C LYS A 30 -5.47 -32.11 23.03
N VAL A 31 -4.46 -31.70 22.26
CA VAL A 31 -4.48 -30.50 21.40
C VAL A 31 -4.98 -30.81 19.98
N ASP A 32 -5.32 -32.07 19.69
CA ASP A 32 -5.73 -32.58 18.36
C ASP A 32 -7.02 -31.96 17.75
N ALA A 33 -7.64 -30.97 18.41
CA ALA A 33 -8.88 -30.32 17.96
C ALA A 33 -8.76 -28.79 17.74
N VAL A 34 -7.57 -28.21 17.84
CA VAL A 34 -7.36 -26.76 17.67
C VAL A 34 -6.62 -26.47 16.37
N ASN A 35 -7.26 -25.74 15.46
CA ASN A 35 -6.64 -25.26 14.23
C ASN A 35 -5.50 -24.28 14.57
N PRO A 36 -4.26 -24.51 14.09
CA PRO A 36 -3.14 -23.61 14.36
C PRO A 36 -3.37 -22.15 13.96
N GLU A 37 -4.17 -21.89 12.93
CA GLU A 37 -4.48 -20.52 12.50
C GLU A 37 -5.42 -19.80 13.47
N ASP A 38 -6.12 -20.50 14.35
CA ASP A 38 -7.02 -19.88 15.34
C ASP A 38 -6.32 -19.55 16.66
N ILE A 39 -5.05 -19.94 16.80
CA ILE A 39 -4.28 -19.75 18.02
C ILE A 39 -3.69 -18.35 18.06
N ILE A 40 -3.88 -17.71 19.21
CA ILE A 40 -3.20 -16.47 19.57
C ILE A 40 -2.16 -16.79 20.61
N PHE A 41 -0.92 -16.46 20.28
CA PHE A 41 0.19 -16.43 21.21
C PHE A 41 0.52 -14.97 21.51
N ALA A 42 0.34 -14.56 22.76
CA ALA A 42 0.69 -13.23 23.24
C ALA A 42 1.90 -13.31 24.18
N LEU A 43 2.79 -12.32 24.07
CA LEU A 43 3.92 -12.11 24.95
C LEU A 43 3.85 -10.73 25.58
N ASP A 44 3.91 -10.72 26.90
CA ASP A 44 4.22 -9.54 27.71
C ASP A 44 5.71 -9.63 28.09
N ILE A 45 6.51 -8.67 27.62
CA ILE A 45 7.96 -8.61 27.84
C ILE A 45 8.23 -7.55 28.89
N GLY A 46 7.93 -7.87 30.15
CA GLY A 46 8.11 -6.94 31.26
C GLY A 46 9.57 -6.83 31.74
N THR A 47 9.86 -5.75 32.45
CA THR A 47 11.20 -5.44 33.00
C THR A 47 11.76 -6.55 33.89
N ARG A 48 10.89 -7.23 34.65
CA ARG A 48 11.29 -8.34 35.53
C ARG A 48 11.03 -9.72 34.94
N THR A 49 9.93 -9.89 34.21
CA THR A 49 9.45 -11.20 33.76
C THR A 49 8.88 -11.15 32.36
N VAL A 50 9.10 -12.22 31.60
CA VAL A 50 8.40 -12.47 30.34
C VAL A 50 7.26 -13.45 30.60
N ILE A 51 6.04 -13.03 30.23
CA ILE A 51 4.82 -13.82 30.41
C ILE A 51 4.24 -14.14 29.04
N GLY A 52 4.09 -15.44 28.76
CA GLY A 52 3.43 -15.92 27.55
C GLY A 52 2.05 -16.48 27.83
N VAL A 53 1.07 -16.07 27.03
CA VAL A 53 -0.32 -16.54 27.07
C VAL A 53 -0.67 -17.12 25.71
N VAL A 54 -1.19 -18.34 25.69
CA VAL A 54 -1.72 -18.97 24.47
C VAL A 54 -3.20 -19.26 24.65
N GLY A 55 -4.02 -18.83 23.71
CA GLY A 55 -5.46 -19.00 23.75
C GLY A 55 -6.13 -19.00 22.39
N ILE A 56 -7.44 -19.21 22.40
CA ILE A 56 -8.31 -19.22 21.23
C ILE A 56 -9.60 -18.46 21.53
N GLN A 57 -10.20 -17.89 20.50
CA GLN A 57 -11.55 -17.31 20.60
C GLN A 57 -12.60 -18.42 20.50
N GLU A 58 -13.43 -18.60 21.53
CA GLU A 58 -14.59 -19.49 21.53
C GLU A 58 -15.87 -18.66 21.72
N LYS A 59 -16.62 -18.43 20.63
CA LYS A 59 -17.81 -17.56 20.62
C LYS A 59 -17.46 -16.17 21.16
N ASP A 60 -18.11 -15.71 22.24
CA ASP A 60 -17.88 -14.41 22.86
C ASP A 60 -16.81 -14.40 23.96
N LYS A 61 -16.09 -15.53 24.16
CA LYS A 61 -15.08 -15.64 25.22
C LYS A 61 -13.73 -16.08 24.67
N PHE A 62 -12.68 -15.44 25.18
CA PHE A 62 -11.31 -15.88 24.93
C PHE A 62 -10.95 -16.98 25.93
N LYS A 63 -10.50 -18.14 25.44
CA LYS A 63 -10.12 -19.29 26.26
C LYS A 63 -8.61 -19.42 26.28
N VAL A 64 -8.03 -19.23 27.46
CA VAL A 64 -6.60 -19.46 27.70
C VAL A 64 -6.35 -20.96 27.78
N LEU A 65 -5.54 -21.48 26.86
CA LEU A 65 -5.14 -22.88 26.78
C LEU A 65 -3.98 -23.17 27.72
N THR A 66 -2.95 -22.31 27.71
CA THR A 66 -1.77 -22.44 28.56
C THR A 66 -1.09 -21.09 28.77
N THR A 67 -0.33 -20.99 29.85
CA THR A 67 0.51 -19.83 30.16
C THR A 67 1.88 -20.28 30.63
N GLU A 68 2.87 -19.40 30.54
CA GLU A 68 4.18 -19.58 31.16
C GLU A 68 4.76 -18.22 31.56
N LYS A 69 5.53 -18.19 32.64
CA LYS A 69 6.19 -16.99 33.19
C LYS A 69 7.63 -17.36 33.49
N VAL A 70 8.57 -16.57 33.00
CA VAL A 70 10.01 -16.73 33.26
C VAL A 70 10.58 -15.37 33.67
N GLU A 71 11.39 -15.36 34.73
CA GLU A 71 12.05 -14.14 35.20
C GLU A 71 13.38 -13.93 34.45
N HIS A 72 13.76 -12.68 34.22
CA HIS A 72 15.09 -12.37 33.72
C HIS A 72 16.15 -12.75 34.75
N LYS A 73 17.27 -13.31 34.29
CA LYS A 73 18.39 -13.70 35.17
C LYS A 73 19.17 -12.48 35.65
N ASN A 74 19.40 -11.56 34.72
CA ASN A 74 20.06 -10.28 34.94
C ASN A 74 19.10 -9.14 34.58
N ARG A 75 19.55 -7.90 34.76
CA ARG A 75 18.78 -6.69 34.44
C ARG A 75 18.85 -6.37 32.94
N ALA A 76 18.34 -7.28 32.12
CA ALA A 76 18.32 -7.20 30.64
C ALA A 76 17.37 -6.10 30.12
N MET A 77 16.44 -5.67 30.98
CA MET A 77 15.51 -4.59 30.74
C MET A 77 15.60 -3.54 31.85
N LEU A 78 15.33 -2.29 31.48
CA LEU A 78 15.31 -1.14 32.39
C LEU A 78 14.20 -0.18 31.94
N ASP A 79 13.33 0.23 32.86
CA ASP A 79 12.21 1.15 32.60
C ASP A 79 11.38 0.80 31.34
N GLY A 80 11.10 -0.50 31.17
CA GLY A 80 10.34 -1.01 30.03
C GLY A 80 11.11 -1.09 28.70
N GLN A 81 12.39 -0.70 28.67
CA GLN A 81 13.24 -0.77 27.49
C GLN A 81 14.19 -1.97 27.53
N ILE A 82 14.48 -2.51 26.35
CA ILE A 82 15.44 -3.61 26.19
C ILE A 82 16.86 -3.02 26.16
N HIS A 83 17.68 -3.40 27.14
CA HIS A 83 19.09 -3.04 27.20
C HIS A 83 19.99 -4.13 26.61
N ASP A 84 19.61 -5.39 26.80
CA ASP A 84 20.31 -6.55 26.24
C ASP A 84 19.36 -7.42 25.42
N ILE A 85 19.49 -7.33 24.09
CA ILE A 85 18.64 -8.06 23.14
C ILE A 85 18.86 -9.58 23.25
N ASP A 86 20.11 -10.02 23.50
CA ASP A 86 20.44 -11.45 23.54
C ASP A 86 19.88 -12.12 24.78
N GLU A 87 19.99 -11.47 25.94
CA GLU A 87 19.41 -11.99 27.18
C GLU A 87 17.87 -12.05 27.11
N VAL A 88 17.22 -11.00 26.63
CA VAL A 88 15.75 -11.00 26.44
C VAL A 88 15.34 -12.09 25.45
N ALA A 89 16.05 -12.24 24.32
CA ALA A 89 15.76 -13.27 23.34
C ALA A 89 15.90 -14.69 23.92
N GLN A 90 16.87 -14.94 24.80
CA GLN A 90 17.00 -16.23 25.50
C GLN A 90 15.80 -16.51 26.40
N VAL A 91 15.34 -15.52 27.17
CA VAL A 91 14.17 -15.67 28.07
C VAL A 91 12.90 -15.90 27.26
N VAL A 92 12.68 -15.14 26.18
CA VAL A 92 11.55 -15.35 25.26
C VAL A 92 11.61 -16.75 24.64
N LYS A 93 12.80 -17.21 24.23
CA LYS A 93 13.00 -18.58 23.70
C LYS A 93 12.62 -19.64 24.72
N GLU A 94 12.97 -19.43 25.99
CA GLU A 94 12.60 -20.34 27.06
C GLU A 94 11.08 -20.40 27.26
N VAL A 95 10.40 -19.24 27.29
CA VAL A 95 8.93 -19.16 27.35
C VAL A 95 8.29 -19.88 26.15
N LYS A 96 8.72 -19.57 24.93
CA LYS A 96 8.27 -20.22 23.69
C LYS A 96 8.42 -21.74 23.78
N ASN A 97 9.61 -22.25 24.08
CA ASN A 97 9.89 -23.68 24.14
C ASN A 97 9.02 -24.40 25.18
N LYS A 98 8.81 -23.79 26.35
CA LYS A 98 7.94 -24.35 27.40
C LYS A 98 6.48 -24.38 26.97
N LEU A 99 6.00 -23.37 26.26
CA LEU A 99 4.64 -23.32 25.72
C LEU A 99 4.44 -24.35 24.61
N GLU A 100 5.35 -24.39 23.62
CA GLU A 100 5.34 -25.38 22.53
C GLU A 100 5.33 -26.81 23.08
N LYS A 101 6.14 -27.10 24.11
CA LYS A 101 6.16 -28.41 24.77
C LYS A 101 4.83 -28.78 25.42
N LYS A 102 4.11 -27.82 26.01
CA LYS A 102 2.80 -28.05 26.62
C LYS A 102 1.69 -28.25 25.58
N LEU A 103 1.81 -27.57 24.44
CA LEU A 103 0.84 -27.62 23.36
C LEU A 103 1.08 -28.76 22.37
N GLY A 104 2.32 -29.25 22.24
CA GLY A 104 2.68 -30.23 21.22
C GLY A 104 2.73 -29.64 19.81
N MET A 105 2.89 -28.33 19.66
CA MET A 105 2.92 -27.64 18.36
C MET A 105 3.90 -26.47 18.35
N LYS A 106 4.26 -26.00 17.15
CA LYS A 106 5.15 -24.86 16.95
C LYS A 106 4.38 -23.54 16.97
N LEU A 107 4.99 -22.52 17.58
CA LEU A 107 4.50 -21.15 17.60
C LEU A 107 5.40 -20.30 16.69
N SER A 108 4.84 -19.79 15.61
CA SER A 108 5.55 -18.94 14.62
C SER A 108 5.10 -17.48 14.66
N LYS A 109 3.86 -17.20 15.08
CA LYS A 109 3.26 -15.87 15.14
C LYS A 109 3.12 -15.41 16.59
N VAL A 110 3.28 -14.12 16.86
CA VAL A 110 3.16 -13.56 18.22
C VAL A 110 2.55 -12.16 18.23
N ALA A 111 1.69 -11.91 19.22
CA ALA A 111 1.24 -10.58 19.58
C ALA A 111 2.06 -10.06 20.77
N ILE A 112 2.49 -8.80 20.72
CA ILE A 112 3.29 -8.17 21.77
C ILE A 112 2.68 -6.83 22.17
N ALA A 113 3.02 -6.37 23.37
CA ALA A 113 2.81 -4.98 23.76
C ALA A 113 4.16 -4.30 24.01
N ALA A 114 4.17 -3.00 23.74
CA ALA A 114 5.27 -2.13 24.13
C ALA A 114 4.95 -1.39 25.43
N ALA A 115 5.96 -1.34 26.30
CA ALA A 115 6.12 -0.38 27.39
C ALA A 115 7.29 0.56 27.07
N GLY A 116 7.45 1.62 27.87
CA GLY A 116 8.66 2.43 27.80
C GLY A 116 8.65 3.68 28.66
N ARG A 117 9.83 4.29 28.79
CA ARG A 117 10.05 5.51 29.57
C ARG A 117 9.24 6.73 29.07
N VAL A 118 9.01 6.83 27.76
CA VAL A 118 8.39 8.01 27.14
C VAL A 118 7.30 7.56 26.18
N LEU A 119 6.08 8.04 26.47
CA LEU A 119 4.91 7.94 25.61
C LEU A 119 4.44 9.35 25.30
N LYS A 120 4.14 9.64 24.04
CA LYS A 120 3.51 10.90 23.64
C LYS A 120 2.18 10.61 22.97
N THR A 121 1.15 11.39 23.29
CA THR A 121 -0.17 11.30 22.66
C THR A 121 -0.45 12.57 21.87
N CYS A 122 -1.13 12.44 20.75
CA CYS A 122 -1.60 13.56 19.93
C CYS A 122 -3.08 13.34 19.62
N GLU A 123 -3.90 14.34 19.91
CA GLU A 123 -5.32 14.35 19.59
C GLU A 123 -5.54 15.18 18.32
N VAL A 124 -6.29 14.63 17.36
CA VAL A 124 -6.65 15.31 16.12
C VAL A 124 -8.10 15.05 15.74
N HIS A 125 -8.69 16.03 15.07
CA HIS A 125 -10.02 15.92 14.47
C HIS A 125 -9.90 15.81 12.95
N VAL A 126 -10.70 14.93 12.33
CA VAL A 126 -10.78 14.76 10.88
C VAL A 126 -12.22 14.59 10.43
N GLU A 127 -12.54 15.05 9.22
CA GLU A 127 -13.90 15.05 8.67
C GLU A 127 -13.91 14.79 7.17
N PHE A 128 -14.86 13.97 6.71
CA PHE A 128 -15.14 13.69 5.29
C PHE A 128 -16.55 14.12 4.90
N GLU A 129 -16.69 14.66 3.69
CA GLU A 129 -17.99 14.76 3.03
C GLU A 129 -18.39 13.40 2.45
N CYS A 130 -19.68 13.07 2.57
CA CYS A 130 -20.25 11.78 2.22
C CYS A 130 -21.43 11.95 1.27
N ASP A 131 -21.67 10.94 0.43
CA ASP A 131 -22.92 10.83 -0.32
C ASP A 131 -24.07 10.48 0.65
N PRO A 132 -25.06 11.37 0.84
CA PRO A 132 -26.15 11.15 1.80
C PRO A 132 -27.10 10.02 1.39
N THR A 133 -26.99 9.49 0.18
CA THR A 133 -27.82 8.38 -0.30
C THR A 133 -27.23 7.02 0.03
N LYS A 134 -25.91 6.95 0.26
CA LYS A 134 -25.16 5.73 0.55
C LYS A 134 -25.00 5.53 2.05
N GLU A 135 -25.00 4.26 2.46
CA GLU A 135 -24.65 3.89 3.82
C GLU A 135 -23.15 4.02 4.02
N ILE A 136 -22.77 4.49 5.20
CA ILE A 136 -21.38 4.56 5.64
C ILE A 136 -20.91 3.13 5.95
N ASP A 137 -19.99 2.63 5.13
CA ASP A 137 -19.40 1.31 5.29
C ASP A 137 -18.10 1.35 6.10
N LEU A 138 -17.62 0.17 6.50
CA LEU A 138 -16.37 0.02 7.25
C LEU A 138 -15.15 0.56 6.49
N LYS A 139 -15.18 0.60 5.15
CA LYS A 139 -14.06 1.11 4.34
C LYS A 139 -13.95 2.62 4.48
N LEU A 140 -15.08 3.33 4.42
CA LEU A 140 -15.13 4.78 4.60
C LEU A 140 -14.69 5.17 6.03
N ILE A 141 -15.17 4.44 7.04
CA ILE A 141 -14.76 4.64 8.44
C ILE A 141 -13.26 4.40 8.61
N SER A 142 -12.73 3.30 8.06
CA SER A 142 -11.29 3.00 8.12
C SER A 142 -10.45 4.08 7.43
N SER A 143 -10.97 4.69 6.37
CA SER A 143 -10.28 5.76 5.63
C SER A 143 -10.25 7.05 6.45
N LEU A 144 -11.36 7.38 7.11
CA LEU A 144 -11.45 8.51 8.06
C LEU A 144 -10.47 8.33 9.23
N GLU A 145 -10.48 7.18 9.89
CA GLU A 145 -9.54 6.88 10.98
C GLU A 145 -8.08 6.96 10.52
N LEU A 146 -7.77 6.41 9.34
CA LEU A 146 -6.42 6.43 8.78
C LEU A 146 -5.95 7.85 8.45
N GLU A 147 -6.83 8.71 7.94
CA GLU A 147 -6.51 10.13 7.74
C GLU A 147 -6.23 10.84 9.07
N GLY A 148 -6.99 10.54 10.11
CA GLY A 148 -6.71 11.03 11.46
C GLY A 148 -5.33 10.59 11.96
N ILE A 149 -4.97 9.32 11.82
CA ILE A 149 -3.64 8.82 12.21
C ILE A 149 -2.53 9.54 11.43
N GLN A 150 -2.70 9.73 10.12
CA GLN A 150 -1.73 10.45 9.30
C GLN A 150 -1.61 11.92 9.71
N ASN A 151 -2.73 12.59 9.99
CA ASN A 151 -2.73 13.97 10.43
C ASN A 151 -2.01 14.10 11.78
N ALA A 152 -2.29 13.21 12.73
CA ALA A 152 -1.60 13.15 14.01
C ALA A 152 -0.09 12.97 13.84
N GLN A 153 0.36 12.11 12.93
CA GLN A 153 1.79 11.94 12.63
C GLN A 153 2.41 13.24 12.10
N ARG A 154 1.75 13.95 11.18
CA ARG A 154 2.26 15.23 10.65
C ARG A 154 2.35 16.30 11.73
N VAL A 155 1.32 16.43 12.56
CA VAL A 155 1.31 17.37 13.71
C VAL A 155 2.47 17.03 14.65
N PHE A 156 2.62 15.75 14.99
CA PHE A 156 3.68 15.27 15.86
C PHE A 156 5.08 15.56 15.30
N ASP A 157 5.32 15.31 14.01
CA ASP A 157 6.61 15.53 13.35
C ASP A 157 6.97 17.03 13.31
N ASN A 158 5.97 17.89 13.08
CA ASN A 158 6.15 19.35 13.08
C ASN A 158 6.50 19.89 14.46
N ASP A 159 5.85 19.42 15.52
CA ASP A 159 6.15 19.83 16.91
C ASP A 159 7.49 19.27 17.38
N SER A 160 7.83 18.04 17.00
CA SER A 160 9.08 17.38 17.40
C SER A 160 10.33 17.95 16.71
N SER A 161 10.16 18.58 15.54
CA SER A 161 11.25 19.19 14.76
C SER A 161 11.99 20.34 15.48
N LYS A 162 11.45 20.84 16.59
CA LYS A 162 12.02 21.98 17.32
C LYS A 162 13.01 21.61 18.44
N GLU A 163 12.98 20.40 19.02
CA GLU A 163 13.79 20.09 20.21
C GLU A 163 14.42 18.67 20.29
N GLU A 164 13.97 17.64 19.56
CA GLU A 164 14.51 16.27 19.72
C GLU A 164 14.85 15.58 18.37
N LYS A 165 16.09 15.06 18.25
CA LYS A 165 16.52 14.17 17.14
C LYS A 165 15.90 12.76 17.19
N THR A 166 15.04 12.48 18.16
CA THR A 166 14.48 11.14 18.40
C THR A 166 13.27 10.93 17.50
N GLN A 167 13.35 9.96 16.59
CA GLN A 167 12.21 9.56 15.77
C GLN A 167 11.22 8.71 16.59
N PHE A 168 9.93 8.99 16.42
CA PHE A 168 8.84 8.24 17.05
C PHE A 168 7.98 7.52 16.01
N TYR A 169 7.38 6.41 16.43
CA TYR A 169 6.38 5.67 15.68
C TYR A 169 5.01 5.78 16.33
N CYS A 170 3.98 6.03 15.52
CA CYS A 170 2.62 5.73 15.93
C CYS A 170 2.49 4.21 16.15
N VAL A 171 2.17 3.81 17.37
CA VAL A 171 2.08 2.41 17.81
C VAL A 171 0.66 2.01 18.22
N GLY A 172 -0.25 2.97 18.28
CA GLY A 172 -1.64 2.74 18.60
C GLY A 172 -2.46 4.01 18.47
N TYR A 173 -3.76 3.86 18.31
CA TYR A 173 -4.70 4.96 18.34
C TYR A 173 -5.99 4.53 19.02
N SER A 174 -6.82 5.49 19.40
CA SER A 174 -8.17 5.27 19.89
C SER A 174 -9.08 6.34 19.34
N VAL A 175 -10.28 5.94 18.91
CA VAL A 175 -11.32 6.90 18.52
C VAL A 175 -11.96 7.43 19.79
N ILE A 176 -11.92 8.74 19.98
CA ILE A 176 -12.58 9.41 21.11
C ILE A 176 -14.07 9.54 20.80
N ASN A 177 -14.41 10.18 19.67
CA ASN A 177 -15.78 10.40 19.23
C ASN A 177 -15.90 10.16 17.73
N TYR A 178 -17.07 9.68 17.29
CA TYR A 178 -17.50 9.84 15.91
C TYR A 178 -18.52 10.96 15.79
N TYR A 179 -18.58 11.56 14.60
CA TYR A 179 -19.50 12.64 14.28
C TYR A 179 -20.28 12.28 13.01
N LEU A 180 -21.60 12.44 13.05
CA LEU A 180 -22.47 12.36 11.88
C LEU A 180 -23.21 13.69 11.73
N ASN A 181 -22.91 14.42 10.65
CA ASN A 181 -23.36 15.81 10.44
C ASN A 181 -23.11 16.68 11.69
N GLU A 182 -21.89 16.62 12.24
CA GLU A 182 -21.44 17.39 13.43
C GLU A 182 -22.02 16.94 14.78
N TYR A 183 -22.94 15.96 14.80
CA TYR A 183 -23.44 15.39 16.05
C TYR A 183 -22.63 14.18 16.48
N VAL A 184 -22.25 14.12 17.76
CA VAL A 184 -21.55 12.97 18.33
C VAL A 184 -22.42 11.72 18.25
N ILE A 185 -21.86 10.63 17.73
CA ILE A 185 -22.49 9.32 17.63
C ILE A 185 -21.51 8.22 18.08
N SER A 186 -22.04 7.10 18.57
CA SER A 186 -21.23 5.98 19.06
C SER A 186 -20.65 5.10 17.95
N ALA A 187 -21.29 5.06 16.77
CA ALA A 187 -20.85 4.31 15.62
C ALA A 187 -21.37 4.95 14.32
N LEU A 188 -20.57 4.92 13.26
CA LEU A 188 -20.95 5.43 11.94
C LEU A 188 -21.53 4.35 11.02
N GLU A 189 -21.21 3.07 11.26
CA GLU A 189 -21.55 1.98 10.36
C GLU A 189 -23.07 1.87 10.14
N GLY A 190 -23.48 1.81 8.87
CA GLY A 190 -24.88 1.70 8.47
C GLY A 190 -25.68 3.01 8.53
N HIS A 191 -25.11 4.09 9.07
CA HIS A 191 -25.75 5.40 9.00
C HIS A 191 -25.63 6.02 7.60
N LYS A 192 -26.50 6.98 7.30
CA LYS A 192 -26.41 7.84 6.11
C LYS A 192 -26.26 9.29 6.55
N GLY A 193 -25.41 10.05 5.89
CA GLY A 193 -25.16 11.45 6.24
C GLY A 193 -24.42 12.19 5.15
N LYS A 194 -24.38 13.51 5.27
CA LYS A 194 -23.64 14.39 4.35
C LYS A 194 -22.18 14.55 4.77
N LYS A 195 -21.90 14.38 6.06
CA LYS A 195 -20.58 14.58 6.64
C LYS A 195 -20.36 13.60 7.78
N ILE A 196 -19.18 13.02 7.84
CA ILE A 196 -18.71 12.23 8.98
C ILE A 196 -17.44 12.84 9.54
N GLY A 197 -17.19 12.63 10.82
CA GLY A 197 -15.95 13.04 11.47
C GLY A 197 -15.52 12.09 12.58
N ALA A 198 -14.27 12.21 12.99
CA ALA A 198 -13.71 11.44 14.09
C ALA A 198 -12.66 12.25 14.85
N ASP A 199 -12.73 12.16 16.17
CA ASP A 199 -11.63 12.55 17.05
C ASP A 199 -10.74 11.33 17.28
N ILE A 200 -9.45 11.45 16.95
CA ILE A 200 -8.46 10.37 17.05
C ILE A 200 -7.40 10.76 18.07
N LEU A 201 -7.22 9.91 19.08
CA LEU A 201 -6.08 9.94 19.99
C LEU A 201 -5.00 9.00 19.47
N ALA A 202 -3.99 9.52 18.78
CA ALA A 202 -2.84 8.75 18.32
C ALA A 202 -1.76 8.72 19.40
N THR A 203 -1.03 7.60 19.50
CA THR A 203 0.00 7.39 20.51
C THR A 203 1.33 6.95 19.90
N PHE A 204 2.40 7.58 20.37
CA PHE A 204 3.73 7.52 19.79
C PHE A 204 4.76 7.00 20.79
N LEU A 205 5.63 6.10 20.33
CA LEU A 205 6.78 5.58 21.06
C LEU A 205 8.09 5.82 20.29
N PRO A 206 9.23 5.97 20.97
CA PRO A 206 10.53 6.04 20.31
C PRO A 206 10.80 4.81 19.44
N HIS A 207 11.30 5.03 18.22
CA HIS A 207 11.62 3.99 17.25
C HIS A 207 12.49 2.86 17.83
N VAL A 208 13.50 3.24 18.63
CA VAL A 208 14.47 2.31 19.23
C VAL A 208 13.79 1.24 20.09
N VAL A 209 12.72 1.59 20.80
CA VAL A 209 11.96 0.65 21.64
C VAL A 209 11.29 -0.42 20.77
N VAL A 210 10.60 0.03 19.71
CA VAL A 210 9.90 -0.83 18.77
C VAL A 210 10.87 -1.76 18.05
N ASP A 211 11.95 -1.22 17.50
CA ASP A 211 12.95 -1.97 16.75
C ASP A 211 13.66 -3.02 17.59
N SER A 212 13.93 -2.72 18.86
CA SER A 212 14.51 -3.68 19.79
C SER A 212 13.57 -4.88 20.00
N MET A 213 12.27 -4.65 20.14
CA MET A 213 11.28 -5.73 20.27
C MET A 213 11.22 -6.60 19.01
N TYR A 214 11.14 -6.00 17.81
CA TYR A 214 11.18 -6.77 16.55
C TYR A 214 12.48 -7.57 16.41
N THR A 215 13.62 -6.99 16.81
CA THR A 215 14.91 -7.68 16.77
C THR A 215 14.92 -8.90 17.68
N VAL A 216 14.40 -8.78 18.92
CA VAL A 216 14.24 -9.92 19.82
C VAL A 216 13.38 -11.00 19.15
N MET A 217 12.18 -10.65 18.65
CA MET A 217 11.25 -11.62 18.05
C MET A 217 11.86 -12.35 16.84
N ASN A 218 12.52 -11.62 15.95
CA ASN A 218 13.22 -12.20 14.80
C ASN A 218 14.30 -13.20 15.22
N ARG A 219 15.10 -12.91 16.27
CA ARG A 219 16.11 -13.84 16.79
C ARG A 219 15.50 -15.13 17.34
N VAL A 220 14.24 -15.12 17.79
CA VAL A 220 13.53 -16.31 18.29
C VAL A 220 12.70 -17.03 17.22
N GLY A 221 12.71 -16.53 15.98
CA GLY A 221 11.89 -17.01 14.88
C GLY A 221 10.40 -16.87 15.18
N LEU A 222 10.00 -15.66 15.60
CA LEU A 222 8.61 -15.27 15.80
C LEU A 222 8.28 -14.06 14.92
N ASP A 223 7.22 -14.17 14.14
CA ASP A 223 6.65 -13.09 13.35
C ASP A 223 5.66 -12.31 14.21
N VAL A 224 5.90 -11.01 14.39
CA VAL A 224 4.98 -10.14 15.12
C VAL A 224 3.73 -9.91 14.28
N THR A 225 2.58 -10.41 14.73
CA THR A 225 1.30 -10.19 14.08
C THR A 225 0.67 -8.88 14.51
N SER A 226 0.74 -8.54 15.80
CA SER A 226 0.27 -7.24 16.29
C SER A 226 1.18 -6.68 17.37
N LEU A 227 1.25 -5.35 17.41
CA LEU A 227 1.92 -4.57 18.45
C LEU A 227 0.89 -3.60 19.02
N THR A 228 0.66 -3.65 20.32
CA THR A 228 -0.20 -2.70 21.05
C THR A 228 0.59 -2.01 22.17
N LEU A 229 -0.06 -1.13 22.91
CA LEU A 229 0.44 -0.61 24.18
C LEU A 229 -0.14 -1.42 25.34
N GLU A 230 0.64 -1.60 26.40
CA GLU A 230 0.19 -2.23 27.65
C GLU A 230 -1.08 -1.58 28.24
N PRO A 231 -1.18 -0.23 28.37
CA PRO A 231 -2.40 0.38 28.89
C PRO A 231 -3.63 0.16 27.99
N ILE A 232 -3.45 0.05 26.68
CA ILE A 232 -4.52 -0.29 25.72
C ILE A 232 -4.98 -1.75 25.91
N ALA A 233 -4.02 -2.67 26.02
CA ALA A 233 -4.29 -4.08 26.24
C ALA A 233 -5.04 -4.29 27.55
N ALA A 234 -4.55 -3.69 28.64
CA ALA A 234 -5.11 -3.84 29.97
C ALA A 234 -6.52 -3.25 30.09
N ILE A 235 -6.77 -2.06 29.52
CA ILE A 235 -8.08 -1.42 29.65
C ILE A 235 -9.19 -2.15 28.88
N ASN A 236 -8.86 -2.77 27.75
CA ASN A 236 -9.82 -3.53 26.95
C ASN A 236 -10.38 -4.77 27.66
N VAL A 237 -9.66 -5.30 28.65
CA VAL A 237 -10.09 -6.47 29.44
C VAL A 237 -10.58 -6.13 30.85
N THR A 238 -10.33 -4.92 31.34
CA THR A 238 -10.68 -4.49 32.71
C THR A 238 -11.85 -3.51 32.78
N ILE A 239 -11.95 -2.54 31.85
CA ILE A 239 -12.98 -1.48 31.86
C ILE A 239 -13.85 -1.62 30.58
N PRO A 240 -15.04 -2.25 30.70
CA PRO A 240 -16.02 -2.32 29.62
C PRO A 240 -16.39 -0.95 29.08
N LYS A 241 -16.75 -0.88 27.78
CA LYS A 241 -17.12 0.37 27.10
C LYS A 241 -18.22 1.15 27.84
N ASP A 242 -19.23 0.47 28.38
CA ASP A 242 -20.34 1.11 29.09
C ASP A 242 -19.91 1.84 30.38
N LEU A 243 -18.79 1.43 31.00
CA LEU A 243 -18.24 2.11 32.18
C LEU A 243 -17.35 3.31 31.81
N ARG A 244 -16.95 3.46 30.54
CA ARG A 244 -16.05 4.54 30.08
C ARG A 244 -16.73 5.93 30.08
N LEU A 245 -18.05 5.97 30.28
CA LEU A 245 -18.80 7.19 30.58
C LEU A 245 -18.33 7.83 31.90
N LEU A 246 -17.85 7.03 32.84
CA LEU A 246 -17.30 7.50 34.10
C LEU A 246 -15.85 7.96 33.91
N ASN A 247 -15.44 8.93 34.74
CA ASN A 247 -14.05 9.35 34.83
C ASN A 247 -13.24 8.28 35.59
N LEU A 248 -12.63 7.34 34.91
CA LEU A 248 -11.90 6.22 35.53
C LEU A 248 -10.45 6.25 35.09
N VAL A 249 -9.56 5.82 35.99
CA VAL A 249 -8.14 5.64 35.69
C VAL A 249 -7.77 4.19 35.93
N LEU A 250 -7.13 3.56 34.96
CA LEU A 250 -6.42 2.29 35.12
C LEU A 250 -4.92 2.56 35.19
N ILE A 251 -4.23 1.98 36.17
CA ILE A 251 -2.77 2.05 36.31
C ILE A 251 -2.20 0.64 36.42
N ASP A 252 -1.37 0.24 35.46
CA ASP A 252 -0.54 -0.94 35.56
C ASP A 252 0.78 -0.59 36.22
N VAL A 253 0.94 -0.99 37.49
CA VAL A 253 2.18 -0.76 38.23
C VAL A 253 3.07 -1.98 38.05
N GLY A 254 3.99 -1.89 37.10
CA GLY A 254 4.95 -2.93 36.76
C GLY A 254 6.18 -2.97 37.67
N ALA A 255 7.27 -3.50 37.12
CA ALA A 255 8.58 -3.49 37.77
C ALA A 255 9.32 -2.16 37.52
N GLY A 256 9.55 -1.79 36.25
CA GLY A 256 10.24 -0.54 35.89
C GLY A 256 9.32 0.64 35.55
N THR A 257 8.10 0.38 35.08
CA THR A 257 7.17 1.42 34.60
C THR A 257 5.80 1.30 35.27
N SER A 258 5.12 2.43 35.36
CA SER A 258 3.70 2.51 35.67
C SER A 258 2.94 3.09 34.48
N ASP A 259 2.04 2.31 33.92
CA ASP A 259 1.36 2.60 32.65
C ASP A 259 -0.11 2.91 32.90
N MET A 260 -0.64 3.96 32.26
CA MET A 260 -1.92 4.55 32.63
C MET A 260 -2.86 4.70 31.44
N ALA A 261 -4.15 4.43 31.66
CA ALA A 261 -5.22 4.71 30.72
C ALA A 261 -6.37 5.45 31.44
N ILE A 262 -6.84 6.54 30.84
CA ILE A 262 -7.86 7.42 31.45
C ILE A 262 -9.10 7.43 30.56
N THR A 263 -10.27 7.16 31.15
CA THR A 263 -11.56 7.20 30.45
C THR A 263 -12.40 8.34 30.93
N ARG A 264 -13.14 8.96 30.02
CA ARG A 264 -14.18 9.95 30.33
C ARG A 264 -15.11 10.09 29.13
N ASP A 265 -16.37 10.43 29.37
CA ASP A 265 -17.35 10.76 28.33
C ASP A 265 -17.54 9.66 27.27
N GLY A 266 -17.32 8.40 27.66
CA GLY A 266 -17.55 7.22 26.81
C GLY A 266 -16.30 6.70 26.09
N SER A 267 -15.17 7.41 26.20
CA SER A 267 -13.97 7.13 25.44
C SER A 267 -12.70 7.13 26.29
N ILE A 268 -11.56 6.81 25.66
CA ILE A 268 -10.24 6.89 26.29
C ILE A 268 -9.64 8.23 25.88
N VAL A 269 -9.39 9.10 26.85
CA VAL A 269 -8.98 10.49 26.63
C VAL A 269 -7.48 10.71 26.77
N ALA A 270 -6.78 9.80 27.47
CA ALA A 270 -5.34 9.90 27.64
C ALA A 270 -4.70 8.54 27.92
N TYR A 271 -3.46 8.40 27.46
CA TYR A 271 -2.52 7.37 27.88
C TYR A 271 -1.30 8.03 28.50
N GLY A 272 -0.77 7.44 29.57
CA GLY A 272 0.40 7.96 30.26
C GLY A 272 1.37 6.84 30.61
N MET A 273 2.67 7.15 30.63
CA MET A 273 3.69 6.26 31.17
C MET A 273 4.55 7.04 32.16
N VAL A 274 4.88 6.40 33.27
CA VAL A 274 5.75 6.95 34.31
C VAL A 274 6.90 5.97 34.54
N PRO A 275 8.18 6.38 34.40
CA PRO A 275 9.32 5.50 34.60
C PRO A 275 9.68 5.35 36.07
N ILE A 276 8.67 5.03 36.90
CA ILE A 276 8.80 4.75 38.31
C ILE A 276 7.78 3.69 38.69
N ALA A 277 8.23 2.62 39.34
CA ALA A 277 7.37 1.51 39.76
C ALA A 277 8.03 0.67 40.86
N GLY A 278 7.88 -0.67 40.81
CA GLY A 278 8.33 -1.57 41.87
C GLY A 278 9.85 -1.70 42.03
N ASP A 279 10.65 -1.38 41.01
CA ASP A 279 12.11 -1.50 41.03
C ASP A 279 12.75 -0.51 42.00
N GLU A 280 12.23 0.72 42.11
CA GLU A 280 12.71 1.72 43.08
C GLU A 280 12.66 1.20 44.52
N ILE A 281 11.61 0.45 44.84
CA ILE A 281 11.42 -0.15 46.15
C ILE A 281 12.42 -1.28 46.36
N THR A 282 12.67 -2.07 45.32
CA THR A 282 13.67 -3.15 45.34
C THR A 282 15.08 -2.58 45.51
N GLU A 283 15.43 -1.51 44.78
CA GLU A 283 16.71 -0.82 44.92
C GLU A 283 16.89 -0.23 46.32
N LYS A 284 15.84 0.38 46.87
CA LYS A 284 15.88 0.91 48.24
C LYS A 284 16.22 -0.17 49.26
N ILE A 285 15.63 -1.36 49.12
CA ILE A 285 15.92 -2.53 49.98
C ILE A 285 17.36 -3.02 49.73
N ALA A 286 17.77 -3.14 48.47
CA ALA A 286 19.12 -3.59 48.10
C ALA A 286 20.21 -2.71 48.74
N HIS A 287 20.07 -1.38 48.62
CA HIS A 287 21.00 -0.43 49.19
C HIS A 287 20.98 -0.40 50.72
N HIS A 288 19.81 -0.50 51.34
CA HIS A 288 19.70 -0.43 52.80
C HIS A 288 20.25 -1.69 53.49
N TYR A 289 19.91 -2.86 52.97
CA TYR A 289 20.30 -4.15 53.56
C TYR A 289 21.56 -4.76 52.95
N LEU A 290 22.17 -4.09 51.96
CA LEU A 290 23.37 -4.54 51.25
C LEU A 290 23.21 -5.96 50.68
N VAL A 291 22.11 -6.19 49.96
CA VAL A 291 21.81 -7.46 49.29
C VAL A 291 21.81 -7.28 47.77
N ASP A 292 21.98 -8.36 47.02
CA ASP A 292 21.77 -8.32 45.57
C ASP A 292 20.29 -8.05 45.22
N PHE A 293 20.05 -7.58 44.00
CA PHE A 293 18.72 -7.18 43.54
C PHE A 293 17.68 -8.31 43.64
N ASN A 294 18.05 -9.56 43.33
CA ASN A 294 17.11 -10.68 43.41
C ASN A 294 16.75 -11.02 44.86
N THR A 295 17.69 -10.87 45.79
CA THR A 295 17.43 -11.03 47.22
C THR A 295 16.58 -9.87 47.75
N ALA A 296 16.83 -8.63 47.33
CA ALA A 296 15.99 -7.49 47.66
C ALA A 296 14.54 -7.67 47.19
N GLU A 297 14.34 -8.22 45.99
CA GLU A 297 13.00 -8.50 45.46
C GLU A 297 12.25 -9.52 46.33
N LYS A 298 12.93 -10.58 46.79
CA LYS A 298 12.33 -11.56 47.71
C LYS A 298 11.93 -10.93 49.03
N ILE A 299 12.75 -10.00 49.54
CA ILE A 299 12.43 -9.22 50.75
C ILE A 299 11.20 -8.34 50.48
N LYS A 300 11.13 -7.63 49.34
CA LYS A 300 9.96 -6.83 48.94
C LYS A 300 8.69 -7.67 48.89
N VAL A 301 8.70 -8.79 48.17
CA VAL A 301 7.53 -9.68 48.05
C VAL A 301 7.09 -10.22 49.41
N SER A 302 8.02 -10.44 50.35
CA SER A 302 7.68 -10.89 51.70
C SER A 302 6.78 -9.90 52.47
N THR A 303 6.86 -8.60 52.17
CA THR A 303 6.03 -7.58 52.83
C THR A 303 4.57 -7.66 52.42
N SER A 304 4.28 -8.04 51.18
CA SER A 304 2.91 -8.25 50.68
C SER A 304 2.29 -9.57 51.14
N LEU A 305 3.10 -10.54 51.61
CA LEU A 305 2.65 -11.88 52.02
C LEU A 305 2.26 -11.99 53.50
N GLN A 306 2.13 -10.87 54.22
CA GLN A 306 1.80 -10.83 55.65
C GLN A 306 2.71 -11.71 56.53
N LYS A 307 3.98 -11.87 56.14
CA LYS A 307 4.98 -12.51 57.00
C LYS A 307 5.34 -11.56 58.14
N GLU A 308 5.64 -12.11 59.32
CA GLU A 308 6.16 -11.30 60.43
C GLU A 308 7.63 -10.94 60.20
N LYS A 309 8.44 -11.91 59.76
CA LYS A 309 9.88 -11.76 59.55
C LYS A 309 10.34 -12.27 58.19
N THR A 310 11.49 -11.79 57.77
CA THR A 310 12.20 -12.25 56.58
C THR A 310 13.68 -12.45 56.90
N THR A 311 14.23 -13.57 56.43
CA THR A 311 15.62 -13.97 56.68
C THR A 311 16.38 -14.01 55.37
N PHE A 312 17.56 -13.41 55.34
CA PHE A 312 18.41 -13.33 54.15
C PHE A 312 19.88 -13.15 54.54
N THR A 313 20.77 -13.34 53.58
CA THR A 313 22.21 -13.12 53.73
C THR A 313 22.61 -11.89 52.92
N ASP A 314 23.32 -10.95 53.55
CA ASP A 314 23.86 -9.77 52.85
C ASP A 314 25.11 -10.13 52.02
N ILE A 315 25.56 -9.21 51.17
CA ILE A 315 26.76 -9.43 50.31
C ILE A 315 28.06 -9.59 51.11
N LEU A 316 28.04 -9.27 52.42
CA LEU A 316 29.16 -9.46 53.34
C LEU A 316 29.12 -10.83 54.02
N GLY A 317 28.10 -11.65 53.73
CA GLY A 317 27.93 -12.99 54.28
C GLY A 317 27.22 -13.04 55.64
N ASN A 318 26.68 -11.92 56.14
CA ASN A 318 25.97 -11.90 57.41
C ASN A 318 24.52 -12.33 57.21
N GLU A 319 24.08 -13.32 57.98
CA GLU A 319 22.66 -13.68 58.05
C GLU A 319 21.90 -12.66 58.91
N ARG A 320 20.84 -12.11 58.35
CA ARG A 320 19.95 -11.14 59.01
C ARG A 320 18.54 -11.70 59.07
N ASN A 321 17.89 -11.49 60.21
CA ASN A 321 16.48 -11.80 60.40
C ASN A 321 15.75 -10.51 60.81
N VAL A 322 14.98 -9.95 59.89
CA VAL A 322 14.41 -8.60 60.00
C VAL A 322 12.89 -8.68 60.04
N GLU A 323 12.27 -7.86 60.88
CA GLU A 323 10.82 -7.71 60.91
C GLU A 323 10.31 -7.03 59.64
N VAL A 324 9.21 -7.53 59.07
CA VAL A 324 8.59 -6.91 57.88
C VAL A 324 8.18 -5.46 58.15
N CYS A 325 7.80 -5.12 59.38
CA CYS A 325 7.48 -3.74 59.74
C CYS A 325 8.68 -2.79 59.65
N GLU A 326 9.91 -3.28 59.86
CA GLU A 326 11.13 -2.51 59.70
C GLU A 326 11.43 -2.27 58.21
N VAL A 327 11.31 -3.32 57.40
CA VAL A 327 11.42 -3.21 55.94
C VAL A 327 10.41 -2.19 55.41
N MET A 328 9.16 -2.24 55.87
CA MET A 328 8.11 -1.28 55.49
C MET A 328 8.48 0.17 55.86
N LYS A 329 9.11 0.41 57.01
CA LYS A 329 9.58 1.76 57.39
C LYS A 329 10.67 2.26 56.43
N VAL A 330 11.57 1.38 56.01
CA VAL A 330 12.66 1.71 55.08
C VAL A 330 12.15 2.12 53.71
N ILE A 331 11.12 1.42 53.20
CA ILE A 331 10.58 1.65 51.85
C ILE A 331 9.42 2.65 51.80
N LYS A 332 8.82 3.00 52.94
CA LYS A 332 7.68 3.95 53.01
C LYS A 332 7.92 5.26 52.24
N PRO A 333 9.07 5.95 52.36
CA PRO A 333 9.31 7.18 51.59
C PRO A 333 9.30 6.96 50.06
N THR A 334 9.74 5.79 49.60
CA THR A 334 9.72 5.42 48.18
C THR A 334 8.30 5.09 47.72
N ILE A 335 7.48 4.47 48.57
CA ILE A 335 6.05 4.24 48.29
C ILE A 335 5.31 5.58 48.19
N GLU A 336 5.60 6.52 49.09
CA GLU A 336 5.03 7.87 49.08
C GLU A 336 5.40 8.62 47.79
N LEU A 337 6.68 8.59 47.39
CA LEU A 337 7.14 9.17 46.14
C LEU A 337 6.43 8.57 44.91
N LEU A 338 6.30 7.24 44.87
CA LEU A 338 5.56 6.55 43.80
C LEU A 338 4.10 7.01 43.77
N GLY A 339 3.41 7.00 44.91
CA GLY A 339 2.01 7.42 45.02
C GLY A 339 1.80 8.87 44.60
N GLN A 340 2.65 9.78 45.05
CA GLN A 340 2.64 11.20 44.68
C GLN A 340 2.84 11.38 43.18
N THR A 341 3.86 10.74 42.60
CA THR A 341 4.16 10.87 41.16
C THR A 341 2.98 10.36 40.32
N LEU A 342 2.36 9.25 40.71
CA LEU A 342 1.17 8.73 40.03
C LEU A 342 0.01 9.72 40.15
N ALA A 343 -0.28 10.25 41.33
CA ALA A 343 -1.35 11.22 41.53
C ALA A 343 -1.15 12.50 40.71
N GLU A 344 0.06 13.07 40.70
CA GLU A 344 0.40 14.24 39.88
C GLU A 344 0.18 13.96 38.38
N LYS A 345 0.57 12.79 37.89
CA LYS A 345 0.36 12.40 36.48
C LYS A 345 -1.10 12.16 36.15
N ILE A 346 -1.89 11.61 37.08
CA ILE A 346 -3.35 11.52 36.93
C ILE A 346 -3.93 12.92 36.71
N ILE A 347 -3.59 13.88 37.57
CA ILE A 347 -4.13 15.24 37.46
C ILE A 347 -3.63 15.92 36.18
N ALA A 348 -2.36 15.74 35.81
CA ALA A 348 -1.81 16.33 34.58
C ALA A 348 -2.53 15.85 33.31
N TYR A 349 -2.81 14.54 33.20
CA TYR A 349 -3.47 13.99 32.02
C TYR A 349 -5.00 14.06 32.08
N ASN A 350 -5.61 13.98 33.26
CA ASN A 350 -7.06 13.97 33.44
C ASN A 350 -7.65 15.38 33.67
N GLN A 351 -6.80 16.35 34.03
CA GLN A 351 -7.15 17.74 34.42
C GLN A 351 -7.98 17.85 35.72
N LYS A 352 -8.44 16.73 36.28
CA LYS A 352 -9.21 16.66 37.53
C LYS A 352 -9.09 15.28 38.17
N ALA A 353 -9.47 15.16 39.44
CA ALA A 353 -9.54 13.88 40.13
C ALA A 353 -10.58 12.93 39.47
N PRO A 354 -10.27 11.63 39.34
CA PRO A 354 -11.19 10.65 38.78
C PRO A 354 -12.32 10.28 39.73
N ASN A 355 -13.31 9.54 39.23
CA ASN A 355 -14.33 8.88 40.06
C ASN A 355 -13.77 7.67 40.78
N ALA A 356 -12.87 6.91 40.15
CA ALA A 356 -12.16 5.77 40.75
C ALA A 356 -10.83 5.48 40.02
N VAL A 357 -9.90 4.87 40.75
CA VAL A 357 -8.60 4.41 40.25
C VAL A 357 -8.49 2.90 40.44
N PHE A 358 -8.22 2.17 39.36
CA PHE A 358 -7.98 0.74 39.36
C PHE A 358 -6.49 0.48 39.17
N LEU A 359 -5.85 -0.15 40.16
CA LEU A 359 -4.46 -0.57 40.06
C LEU A 359 -4.39 -2.04 39.61
N ILE A 360 -3.51 -2.32 38.67
CA ILE A 360 -3.15 -3.67 38.23
C ILE A 360 -1.62 -3.82 38.22
N GLY A 361 -1.10 -4.97 37.78
CA GLY A 361 0.34 -5.20 37.74
C GLY A 361 0.93 -5.65 39.07
N GLY A 362 2.12 -6.25 39.01
CA GLY A 362 2.75 -6.86 40.19
C GLY A 362 3.00 -5.86 41.33
N GLY A 363 3.43 -4.63 40.99
CA GLY A 363 3.76 -3.57 41.94
C GLY A 363 2.55 -2.94 42.63
N SER A 364 1.34 -3.10 42.09
CA SER A 364 0.12 -2.60 42.74
C SER A 364 -0.17 -3.25 44.10
N GLN A 365 0.45 -4.40 44.38
CA GLN A 365 0.26 -5.18 45.61
C GLN A 365 1.15 -4.69 46.77
N ILE A 366 1.88 -3.59 46.59
CA ILE A 366 2.69 -3.00 47.65
C ILE A 366 1.77 -2.42 48.73
N PRO A 367 1.91 -2.83 50.01
CA PRO A 367 1.04 -2.36 51.07
C PRO A 367 1.10 -0.83 51.24
N GLY A 368 -0.07 -0.20 51.32
CA GLY A 368 -0.21 1.24 51.56
C GLY A 368 -0.29 2.10 50.29
N LEU A 369 0.12 1.60 49.12
CA LEU A 369 0.14 2.38 47.87
C LEU A 369 -1.24 2.97 47.51
N THR A 370 -2.31 2.18 47.61
CA THR A 370 -3.68 2.65 47.33
C THR A 370 -4.11 3.80 48.23
N GLY A 371 -3.76 3.72 49.52
CA GLY A 371 -4.10 4.74 50.52
C GLY A 371 -3.33 6.05 50.32
N PHE A 372 -2.07 5.97 49.85
CA PHE A 372 -1.33 7.18 49.48
C PHE A 372 -1.96 7.85 48.25
N ILE A 373 -2.29 7.08 47.21
CA ILE A 373 -2.91 7.62 46.00
C ILE A 373 -4.28 8.24 46.31
N SER A 374 -5.13 7.62 47.14
CA SER A 374 -6.42 8.19 47.53
C SER A 374 -6.26 9.50 48.31
N SER A 375 -5.30 9.54 49.24
CA SER A 375 -4.97 10.75 50.02
C SER A 375 -4.52 11.90 49.13
N GLU A 376 -3.55 11.65 48.23
CA GLU A 376 -3.01 12.68 47.32
C GLU A 376 -4.06 13.20 46.32
N LEU A 377 -4.99 12.34 45.88
CA LEU A 377 -6.09 12.75 45.00
C LEU A 377 -7.28 13.37 45.74
N GLY A 378 -7.28 13.39 47.08
CA GLY A 378 -8.42 13.86 47.88
C GLY A 378 -9.69 13.00 47.70
N MET A 379 -9.52 11.69 47.53
CA MET A 379 -10.60 10.74 47.25
C MET A 379 -10.80 9.76 48.42
N ALA A 380 -11.99 9.17 48.51
CA ALA A 380 -12.26 8.11 49.48
C ALA A 380 -11.45 6.84 49.15
N ASP A 381 -10.91 6.17 50.19
CA ASP A 381 -10.04 5.00 50.04
C ASP A 381 -10.70 3.86 49.25
N GLU A 382 -12.02 3.67 49.35
CA GLU A 382 -12.73 2.61 48.64
C GLU A 382 -12.78 2.83 47.11
N ARG A 383 -12.38 4.02 46.63
CA ARG A 383 -12.34 4.38 45.21
C ARG A 383 -10.97 4.13 44.57
N VAL A 384 -9.95 3.73 45.34
CA VAL A 384 -8.63 3.36 44.83
C VAL A 384 -8.36 1.91 45.18
N VAL A 385 -8.36 1.03 44.18
CA VAL A 385 -8.48 -0.41 44.40
C VAL A 385 -7.59 -1.23 43.48
N VAL A 386 -6.97 -2.28 44.02
CA VAL A 386 -6.25 -3.28 43.24
C VAL A 386 -7.25 -4.25 42.59
N ARG A 387 -7.01 -4.61 41.33
CA ARG A 387 -7.80 -5.59 40.58
C ARG A 387 -6.94 -6.73 40.08
N GLY A 388 -7.39 -7.96 40.30
CA GLY A 388 -6.83 -9.17 39.74
C GLY A 388 -7.66 -9.70 38.57
N ARG A 389 -7.37 -10.93 38.15
CA ARG A 389 -8.02 -11.60 37.01
C ARG A 389 -9.56 -11.66 37.10
N GLU A 390 -10.14 -11.57 38.29
CA GLU A 390 -11.59 -11.65 38.53
C GLU A 390 -12.41 -10.59 37.77
N VAL A 391 -11.83 -9.45 37.40
CA VAL A 391 -12.55 -8.43 36.62
C VAL A 391 -12.69 -8.76 35.14
N VAL A 392 -11.94 -9.75 34.64
CA VAL A 392 -11.92 -10.10 33.22
C VAL A 392 -13.09 -11.04 32.88
N SER A 393 -14.26 -10.45 32.66
CA SER A 393 -15.54 -11.16 32.49
C SER A 393 -15.63 -12.07 31.24
N LYS A 394 -14.87 -11.76 30.19
CA LYS A 394 -14.90 -12.47 28.89
C LYS A 394 -13.75 -13.46 28.67
N VAL A 395 -12.99 -13.81 29.72
CA VAL A 395 -11.85 -14.74 29.59
C VAL A 395 -12.04 -15.98 30.46
N ARG A 396 -11.85 -17.16 29.86
CA ARG A 396 -11.82 -18.45 30.56
C ARG A 396 -10.37 -18.89 30.76
N VAL A 397 -9.94 -18.99 32.01
CA VAL A 397 -8.60 -19.47 32.38
C VAL A 397 -8.73 -20.71 33.24
N ASN A 398 -8.16 -21.84 32.78
CA ASN A 398 -8.16 -23.11 33.53
C ASN A 398 -6.85 -23.36 34.29
N SER A 399 -6.01 -22.32 34.43
CA SER A 399 -4.73 -22.36 35.12
C SER A 399 -4.82 -21.62 36.45
N LYS A 400 -4.19 -22.19 37.50
CA LYS A 400 -3.95 -21.47 38.76
C LYS A 400 -2.75 -20.51 38.66
N LYS A 401 -1.89 -20.64 37.64
CA LYS A 401 -0.82 -19.67 37.37
C LYS A 401 -1.43 -18.41 36.77
N LEU A 402 -0.94 -17.23 37.17
CA LEU A 402 -1.44 -15.90 36.75
C LEU A 402 -2.88 -15.64 37.22
N SER A 403 -3.10 -15.67 38.54
CA SER A 403 -4.38 -15.26 39.14
C SER A 403 -4.37 -13.85 39.73
N GLY A 404 -3.19 -13.25 39.89
CA GLY A 404 -3.03 -11.92 40.48
C GLY A 404 -3.22 -10.78 39.49
N PRO A 405 -2.98 -9.54 39.94
CA PRO A 405 -3.01 -8.34 39.09
C PRO A 405 -2.04 -8.38 37.90
N ASP A 406 -0.94 -9.12 38.01
CA ASP A 406 0.07 -9.32 36.96
C ASP A 406 -0.42 -10.20 35.78
N ALA A 407 -1.63 -10.76 35.87
CA ALA A 407 -2.24 -11.55 34.81
C ALA A 407 -2.98 -10.70 33.77
N ILE A 408 -3.36 -9.47 34.13
CA ILE A 408 -4.28 -8.65 33.35
C ILE A 408 -3.69 -8.28 31.99
N THR A 409 -2.49 -7.69 31.99
CA THR A 409 -1.84 -7.17 30.79
C THR A 409 -1.53 -8.26 29.76
N PRO A 410 -0.90 -9.41 30.13
CA PRO A 410 -0.71 -10.52 29.20
C PRO A 410 -2.00 -11.05 28.56
N ILE A 411 -3.09 -11.10 29.33
CA ILE A 411 -4.42 -11.51 28.83
C ILE A 411 -4.99 -10.43 27.91
N GLY A 412 -4.82 -9.16 28.28
CA GLY A 412 -5.18 -7.99 27.49
C GLY A 412 -4.57 -8.02 26.10
N ILE A 413 -3.27 -8.31 25.99
CA ILE A 413 -2.56 -8.39 24.70
C ILE A 413 -3.21 -9.44 23.80
N ALA A 414 -3.50 -10.63 24.35
CA ALA A 414 -4.12 -11.71 23.60
C ALA A 414 -5.53 -11.35 23.11
N VAL A 415 -6.36 -10.74 23.97
CA VAL A 415 -7.72 -10.32 23.61
C VAL A 415 -7.71 -9.16 22.61
N THR A 416 -6.84 -8.16 22.81
CA THR A 416 -6.70 -7.02 21.89
C THR A 416 -6.20 -7.47 20.52
N SER A 417 -5.25 -8.41 20.45
CA SER A 417 -4.82 -8.99 19.18
C SER A 417 -5.96 -9.68 18.42
N GLN A 418 -6.87 -10.36 19.13
CA GLN A 418 -8.06 -10.93 18.49
C GLN A 418 -9.03 -9.85 18.00
N MET A 419 -9.23 -8.77 18.78
CA MET A 419 -10.11 -7.67 18.39
C MET A 419 -9.58 -6.92 17.16
N GLN A 420 -8.26 -6.81 17.04
CA GLN A 420 -7.56 -6.13 15.94
C GLN A 420 -7.21 -7.08 14.79
N ARG A 421 -7.68 -8.33 14.81
CA ARG A 421 -7.31 -9.32 13.80
C ARG A 421 -7.75 -8.84 12.40
N GLY A 422 -6.78 -8.46 11.56
CA GLY A 422 -7.00 -7.82 10.26
C GLY A 422 -6.83 -6.29 10.22
N GLN A 423 -6.35 -5.68 11.32
CA GLN A 423 -6.05 -4.26 11.52
C GLN A 423 -4.63 -4.07 12.09
N ASP A 424 -3.62 -4.56 11.37
CA ASP A 424 -2.22 -4.54 11.84
C ASP A 424 -1.42 -3.38 11.23
N PHE A 425 -0.15 -3.18 11.62
CA PHE A 425 0.78 -2.33 10.86
C PHE A 425 1.81 -3.20 10.15
N MET A 426 2.05 -2.98 8.86
CA MET A 426 3.15 -3.60 8.12
C MET A 426 4.18 -2.55 7.71
N SER A 427 5.45 -2.95 7.60
CA SER A 427 6.51 -2.11 7.05
C SER A 427 6.89 -2.62 5.67
N VAL A 428 7.09 -1.75 4.70
CA VAL A 428 7.62 -2.07 3.37
C VAL A 428 8.72 -1.08 3.02
N THR A 429 9.62 -1.44 2.11
CA THR A 429 10.69 -0.55 1.64
C THR A 429 10.39 -0.13 0.21
N ILE A 430 10.19 1.15 -0.08
CA ILE A 430 9.90 1.65 -1.42
C ILE A 430 11.09 2.47 -1.93
N ASN A 431 11.74 2.05 -3.01
CA ASN A 431 12.93 2.72 -3.58
C ASN A 431 14.01 3.03 -2.52
N GLY A 432 14.19 2.13 -1.54
CA GLY A 432 15.15 2.28 -0.45
C GLY A 432 14.63 3.03 0.79
N GLN A 433 13.44 3.65 0.72
CA GLN A 433 12.80 4.30 1.86
C GLN A 433 11.90 3.32 2.61
N LYS A 434 12.14 3.11 3.91
CA LYS A 434 11.28 2.27 4.76
C LYS A 434 10.01 3.04 5.13
N VAL A 435 8.87 2.41 4.93
CA VAL A 435 7.52 2.99 5.10
C VAL A 435 6.71 2.06 5.98
N ARG A 436 5.96 2.60 6.94
CA ARG A 436 5.06 1.83 7.82
C ARG A 436 3.61 2.18 7.49
N MET A 437 2.79 1.16 7.30
CA MET A 437 1.43 1.26 6.77
C MET A 437 0.45 0.52 7.68
N PHE A 438 -0.73 1.09 7.87
CA PHE A 438 -1.81 0.43 8.60
C PHE A 438 -2.53 -0.57 7.68
N ASN A 439 -2.31 -1.86 7.94
CA ASN A 439 -2.89 -3.04 7.31
C ASN A 439 -4.30 -3.33 7.86
N SER A 440 -5.23 -2.39 7.67
CA SER A 440 -6.69 -2.58 7.90
C SER A 440 -7.39 -3.39 6.81
N LYS A 441 -6.69 -3.62 5.69
CA LYS A 441 -7.07 -4.45 4.55
C LYS A 441 -5.80 -5.03 3.95
N LYS A 442 -5.87 -6.11 3.15
CA LYS A 442 -4.73 -6.58 2.34
C LYS A 442 -4.20 -5.43 1.46
N LEU A 443 -3.13 -4.77 1.92
CA LEU A 443 -2.56 -3.60 1.28
C LEU A 443 -1.91 -3.98 -0.04
N LYS A 444 -1.98 -3.07 -1.02
CA LYS A 444 -1.42 -3.26 -2.36
C LYS A 444 -0.29 -2.28 -2.61
N VAL A 445 0.49 -2.51 -3.67
CA VAL A 445 1.53 -1.58 -4.11
C VAL A 445 0.97 -0.16 -4.31
N ALA A 446 -0.24 -0.02 -4.87
CA ALA A 446 -0.89 1.27 -5.03
C ALA A 446 -1.05 2.04 -3.70
N ASP A 447 -1.51 1.37 -2.64
CA ASP A 447 -1.69 1.97 -1.32
C ASP A 447 -0.34 2.49 -0.76
N ALA A 448 0.74 1.73 -0.99
CA ALA A 448 2.09 2.08 -0.55
C ALA A 448 2.68 3.28 -1.31
N LEU A 449 2.44 3.37 -2.62
CA LEU A 449 2.90 4.50 -3.44
C LEU A 449 2.17 5.80 -3.13
N ILE A 450 0.86 5.74 -2.81
CA ILE A 450 0.09 6.89 -2.34
C ILE A 450 0.69 7.44 -1.04
N LEU A 451 1.04 6.56 -0.10
CA LEU A 451 1.53 6.96 1.22
C LEU A 451 2.85 7.74 1.17
N ILE A 452 3.74 7.43 0.21
CA ILE A 452 4.98 8.20 0.00
C ILE A 452 4.79 9.41 -0.92
N GLY A 453 3.55 9.70 -1.33
CA GLY A 453 3.25 10.81 -2.25
C GLY A 453 3.84 10.61 -3.64
N PHE A 454 3.94 9.37 -4.13
CA PHE A 454 4.47 9.09 -5.47
C PHE A 454 3.57 9.75 -6.53
N ASN A 455 4.16 10.53 -7.43
CA ASN A 455 3.40 11.25 -8.46
C ASN A 455 2.80 10.26 -9.49
N PRO A 456 1.47 10.14 -9.60
CA PRO A 456 0.83 9.18 -10.51
C PRO A 456 1.16 9.42 -11.99
N ARG A 457 1.52 10.66 -12.38
CA ARG A 457 1.93 10.96 -13.76
C ARG A 457 3.20 10.22 -14.17
N LYS A 458 4.03 9.81 -13.21
CA LYS A 458 5.24 9.01 -13.44
C LYS A 458 4.95 7.52 -13.63
N LEU A 459 3.69 7.08 -13.55
CA LEU A 459 3.31 5.69 -13.80
C LEU A 459 2.93 5.44 -15.27
N ILE A 460 2.56 6.49 -16.00
CA ILE A 460 2.01 6.42 -17.36
C ILE A 460 2.97 7.13 -18.30
N GLY A 461 3.53 6.40 -19.25
CA GLY A 461 4.33 6.97 -20.34
C GLY A 461 3.41 7.48 -21.44
N ARG A 462 3.67 8.67 -21.95
CA ARG A 462 2.92 9.25 -23.08
C ARG A 462 3.58 8.85 -24.39
N ASN A 463 2.78 8.59 -25.42
CA ASN A 463 3.32 8.45 -26.77
C ASN A 463 3.74 9.82 -27.31
N GLY A 464 4.81 9.83 -28.09
CA GLY A 464 5.21 11.00 -28.85
C GLY A 464 4.13 11.36 -29.88
N LYS A 465 4.01 12.66 -30.16
CA LYS A 465 3.08 13.17 -31.17
C LYS A 465 3.48 12.71 -32.57
N ASN A 466 2.48 12.44 -33.39
CA ASN A 466 2.68 12.19 -34.81
C ASN A 466 2.94 13.52 -35.55
N LEU A 467 3.71 13.44 -36.63
CA LEU A 467 3.96 14.54 -37.55
C LEU A 467 3.15 14.28 -38.82
N ASP A 468 2.12 15.10 -39.05
CA ASP A 468 1.29 15.05 -40.26
C ASP A 468 1.66 16.24 -41.14
N PHE A 469 1.87 16.01 -42.43
CA PHE A 469 2.22 17.05 -43.41
C PHE A 469 1.75 16.62 -44.81
N GLU A 470 1.76 17.53 -45.78
CA GLU A 470 1.48 17.24 -47.19
C GLU A 470 2.78 17.32 -47.98
N LEU A 471 3.01 16.38 -48.91
CA LEU A 471 4.15 16.39 -49.82
C LEU A 471 3.66 16.20 -51.25
N ASN A 472 3.90 17.19 -52.11
CA ASN A 472 3.51 17.19 -53.52
C ASN A 472 2.02 16.81 -53.74
N GLY A 473 1.13 17.30 -52.87
CA GLY A 473 -0.30 17.02 -52.93
C GLY A 473 -0.76 15.77 -52.14
N GLU A 474 0.15 14.99 -51.57
CA GLU A 474 -0.19 13.79 -50.80
C GLU A 474 0.03 13.97 -49.29
N LYS A 475 -0.99 13.66 -48.48
CA LYS A 475 -0.87 13.65 -47.02
C LYS A 475 0.04 12.51 -46.55
N LYS A 476 1.02 12.84 -45.72
CA LYS A 476 1.96 11.93 -45.06
C LYS A 476 1.87 12.07 -43.54
N THR A 477 2.08 10.95 -42.85
CA THR A 477 2.11 10.88 -41.38
C THR A 477 3.34 10.09 -40.93
N ILE A 478 4.17 10.70 -40.09
CA ILE A 478 5.25 10.02 -39.37
C ILE A 478 4.82 9.81 -37.92
N LYS A 479 4.88 8.58 -37.45
CA LYS A 479 4.44 8.23 -36.09
C LYS A 479 5.50 8.59 -35.06
N GLY A 480 5.07 9.17 -33.94
CA GLY A 480 5.94 9.37 -32.78
C GLY A 480 6.34 8.04 -32.11
N GLU A 481 7.37 8.07 -31.27
CA GLU A 481 7.78 6.89 -30.50
C GLU A 481 6.73 6.53 -29.44
N VAL A 482 6.63 5.23 -29.13
CA VAL A 482 5.71 4.73 -28.10
C VAL A 482 6.33 4.95 -26.71
N GLY A 483 5.56 5.50 -25.78
CA GLY A 483 5.98 5.66 -24.39
C GLY A 483 6.04 4.33 -23.64
N GLN A 484 6.95 4.21 -22.68
CA GLN A 484 7.06 3.03 -21.82
C GLN A 484 6.38 3.27 -20.47
N SER A 485 5.53 2.33 -20.04
CA SER A 485 4.89 2.38 -18.72
C SER A 485 5.90 2.10 -17.60
N ALA A 486 5.61 2.60 -16.40
CA ALA A 486 6.44 2.34 -15.24
C ALA A 486 6.54 0.84 -14.92
N GLN A 487 7.72 0.41 -14.50
CA GLN A 487 7.95 -0.97 -14.05
C GLN A 487 7.96 -1.03 -12.52
N ILE A 488 7.16 -1.93 -11.97
CA ILE A 488 7.03 -2.15 -10.53
C ILE A 488 7.63 -3.52 -10.20
N TYR A 489 8.51 -3.57 -9.22
CA TYR A 489 9.08 -4.80 -8.69
C TYR A 489 8.72 -4.92 -7.20
N VAL A 490 8.34 -6.10 -6.75
CA VAL A 490 8.18 -6.46 -5.34
C VAL A 490 9.10 -7.65 -5.07
N ASN A 491 10.05 -7.49 -4.16
CA ASN A 491 11.11 -8.46 -3.86
C ASN A 491 11.81 -8.95 -5.15
N ASP A 492 12.23 -7.99 -5.98
CA ASP A 492 12.87 -8.19 -7.29
C ASP A 492 12.03 -8.92 -8.35
N LYS A 493 10.75 -9.19 -8.07
CA LYS A 493 9.83 -9.79 -9.02
C LYS A 493 8.94 -8.75 -9.69
N LEU A 494 8.88 -8.76 -11.02
CA LEU A 494 7.99 -7.89 -11.80
C LEU A 494 6.54 -8.08 -11.31
N SER A 495 5.91 -6.98 -10.95
CA SER A 495 4.63 -6.89 -10.23
C SER A 495 3.81 -5.71 -10.75
N ASN A 496 2.65 -5.46 -10.16
CA ASN A 496 1.75 -4.38 -10.56
C ASN A 496 1.16 -3.65 -9.36
N LEU A 497 0.40 -2.58 -9.63
CA LEU A 497 -0.26 -1.76 -8.60
C LEU A 497 -1.22 -2.55 -7.70
N GLU A 498 -1.80 -3.64 -8.22
CA GLU A 498 -2.77 -4.48 -7.54
C GLU A 498 -2.12 -5.59 -6.70
N THR A 499 -0.80 -5.73 -6.76
CA THR A 499 -0.06 -6.77 -6.06
C THR A 499 -0.19 -6.56 -4.56
N VAL A 500 -0.70 -7.59 -3.87
CA VAL A 500 -0.85 -7.58 -2.41
C VAL A 500 0.52 -7.66 -1.76
N LEU A 501 0.76 -6.78 -0.80
CA LEU A 501 1.99 -6.65 -0.05
C LEU A 501 1.96 -7.50 1.21
N ASN A 502 3.13 -8.00 1.58
CA ASN A 502 3.43 -8.60 2.86
C ASN A 502 4.37 -7.70 3.67
N ASN A 503 4.48 -8.00 4.96
CA ASN A 503 5.41 -7.29 5.82
C ASN A 503 6.86 -7.50 5.34
N GLN A 504 7.64 -6.42 5.35
CA GLN A 504 9.02 -6.27 4.90
C GLN A 504 9.25 -6.37 3.39
N ASP A 505 8.21 -6.33 2.57
CA ASP A 505 8.36 -6.33 1.11
C ASP A 505 9.20 -5.13 0.62
N ALA A 506 10.12 -5.40 -0.31
CA ALA A 506 10.93 -4.40 -0.99
C ALA A 506 10.31 -4.06 -2.35
N ILE A 507 9.78 -2.87 -2.49
CA ILE A 507 9.14 -2.32 -3.68
C ILE A 507 10.15 -1.42 -4.41
N ARG A 508 10.37 -1.67 -5.70
CA ARG A 508 11.17 -0.80 -6.56
C ARG A 508 10.31 -0.35 -7.74
N VAL A 509 10.13 0.96 -7.88
CA VAL A 509 9.37 1.55 -8.98
C VAL A 509 10.32 2.31 -9.88
N LEU A 510 10.45 1.83 -11.12
CA LEU A 510 11.08 2.54 -12.21
C LEU A 510 10.01 3.40 -12.89
N PRO A 511 10.14 4.74 -12.91
CA PRO A 511 9.19 5.63 -13.57
C PRO A 511 8.97 5.28 -15.05
N ALA A 512 7.83 5.70 -15.57
CA ALA A 512 7.52 5.67 -16.98
C ALA A 512 8.43 6.63 -17.78
N GLU A 513 8.66 6.29 -19.05
CA GLU A 513 9.40 7.11 -20.02
C GLU A 513 8.47 7.53 -21.15
N ASP A 514 8.43 8.83 -21.45
CA ASP A 514 7.64 9.34 -22.57
C ASP A 514 8.33 9.02 -23.91
N GLY A 515 7.55 8.66 -24.91
CA GLY A 515 8.01 8.52 -26.29
C GLY A 515 8.32 9.89 -26.89
N LYS A 516 9.34 9.96 -27.74
CA LYS A 516 9.72 11.19 -28.44
C LYS A 516 8.74 11.50 -29.58
N ASP A 517 8.44 12.79 -29.74
CA ASP A 517 7.67 13.29 -30.87
C ASP A 517 8.36 12.95 -32.20
N ALA A 518 7.57 12.66 -33.23
CA ALA A 518 8.07 12.47 -34.58
C ALA A 518 8.74 13.76 -35.06
N SER A 519 9.93 13.63 -35.64
CA SER A 519 10.64 14.74 -36.28
C SER A 519 11.21 14.26 -37.61
N LEU A 520 11.15 15.14 -38.60
CA LEU A 520 11.63 14.88 -39.95
C LEU A 520 12.21 16.17 -40.52
N LYS A 521 13.31 16.08 -41.25
CA LYS A 521 13.86 17.20 -42.01
C LYS A 521 13.56 17.04 -43.49
N VAL A 522 13.62 18.15 -44.23
CA VAL A 522 13.42 18.12 -45.69
C VAL A 522 14.42 17.18 -46.38
N ILE A 523 15.67 17.16 -45.95
CA ILE A 523 16.72 16.27 -46.49
C ILE A 523 16.33 14.79 -46.46
N ASP A 524 15.51 14.37 -45.50
CA ASP A 524 15.05 12.99 -45.37
C ASP A 524 14.04 12.61 -46.47
N LEU A 525 13.49 13.60 -47.20
CA LEU A 525 12.51 13.44 -48.27
C LEU A 525 13.07 13.68 -49.68
N VAL A 526 14.27 14.26 -49.80
CA VAL A 526 14.94 14.53 -51.08
C VAL A 526 15.63 13.27 -51.58
N ARG A 527 15.36 12.88 -52.83
CA ARG A 527 15.89 11.63 -53.41
C ARG A 527 17.34 11.77 -53.87
N ASN A 528 17.75 12.97 -54.29
CA ASN A 528 19.13 13.22 -54.69
C ASN A 528 19.64 14.59 -54.21
N ILE A 529 20.63 14.56 -53.33
CA ILE A 529 21.19 15.73 -52.65
C ILE A 529 22.36 16.36 -53.45
N SER A 530 22.85 15.67 -54.49
CA SER A 530 24.05 16.10 -55.22
C SER A 530 23.72 17.16 -56.28
N GLU A 531 24.36 18.32 -56.20
CA GLU A 531 24.37 19.32 -57.29
C GLU A 531 24.93 18.66 -58.55
N ARG A 532 24.13 18.60 -59.62
CA ARG A 532 24.56 18.09 -60.94
C ARG A 532 24.57 19.22 -61.93
N LYS A 533 25.66 19.35 -62.68
CA LYS A 533 25.82 20.37 -63.72
C LYS A 533 25.68 19.72 -65.08
N ILE A 534 24.67 20.10 -65.85
CA ILE A 534 24.45 19.59 -67.20
C ILE A 534 24.62 20.71 -68.23
N SER A 535 24.80 20.38 -69.49
CA SER A 535 24.75 21.33 -70.62
C SER A 535 23.49 21.06 -71.43
N LEU A 536 22.63 22.06 -71.64
CA LEU A 536 21.45 21.97 -72.52
C LEU A 536 21.64 22.92 -73.70
N ASN A 537 21.77 22.37 -74.93
CA ASN A 537 22.08 23.12 -76.16
C ASN A 537 23.25 24.11 -75.99
N GLY A 538 24.30 23.69 -75.28
CA GLY A 538 25.50 24.50 -75.01
C GLY A 538 25.38 25.49 -73.84
N THR A 539 24.24 25.53 -73.14
CA THR A 539 24.06 26.34 -71.93
C THR A 539 24.21 25.47 -70.68
N HIS A 540 25.12 25.82 -69.78
CA HIS A 540 25.32 25.10 -68.52
C HIS A 540 24.22 25.42 -67.50
N ILE A 541 23.60 24.39 -66.94
CA ILE A 541 22.51 24.48 -65.96
C ILE A 541 22.87 23.63 -64.74
N SER A 542 22.65 24.17 -63.54
CA SER A 542 22.77 23.41 -62.29
C SER A 542 21.40 22.85 -61.88
N LEU A 543 21.33 21.56 -61.61
CA LEU A 543 20.13 20.84 -61.19
C LEU A 543 20.14 20.72 -59.67
N GLU A 544 19.51 21.68 -59.01
CA GLU A 544 19.26 21.66 -57.56
C GLU A 544 17.78 21.38 -57.28
N PRO A 545 17.45 20.64 -56.19
CA PRO A 545 16.07 20.45 -55.77
C PRO A 545 15.46 21.80 -55.41
N LYS A 546 14.31 22.14 -56.01
CA LYS A 546 13.54 23.30 -55.57
C LYS A 546 12.58 22.87 -54.48
N ILE A 547 12.78 23.41 -53.28
CA ILE A 547 12.02 23.06 -52.09
C ILE A 547 11.19 24.28 -51.69
N PHE A 548 9.90 24.04 -51.48
CA PHE A 548 8.99 25.02 -50.92
C PHE A 548 8.24 24.42 -49.73
N ILE A 549 8.13 25.18 -48.65
CA ILE A 549 7.27 24.87 -47.50
C ILE A 549 6.22 25.97 -47.43
N ASN A 550 4.94 25.60 -47.48
CA ASN A 550 3.81 26.52 -47.45
C ASN A 550 3.86 27.62 -48.53
N GLY A 551 4.50 27.32 -49.67
CA GLY A 551 4.68 28.24 -50.80
C GLY A 551 5.92 29.14 -50.72
N GLU A 552 6.70 29.11 -49.65
CA GLU A 552 7.96 29.85 -49.52
C GLU A 552 9.18 28.95 -49.77
N ALA A 553 10.22 29.50 -50.39
CA ALA A 553 11.45 28.75 -50.65
C ALA A 553 12.14 28.33 -49.32
N ALA A 554 12.44 27.05 -49.18
CA ALA A 554 12.99 26.48 -47.95
C ALA A 554 14.34 25.77 -48.19
N ASN A 555 15.10 25.57 -47.11
CA ASN A 555 16.38 24.89 -47.15
C ASN A 555 16.20 23.37 -46.96
N ILE A 556 17.13 22.60 -47.50
CA ILE A 556 17.16 21.13 -47.36
C ILE A 556 17.34 20.68 -45.89
N ASP A 557 17.96 21.51 -45.04
CA ASP A 557 18.17 21.19 -43.63
C ASP A 557 16.99 21.57 -42.71
N ASP A 558 15.95 22.21 -43.25
CA ASP A 558 14.81 22.70 -42.48
C ASP A 558 13.98 21.56 -41.88
N VAL A 559 13.45 21.79 -40.68
CA VAL A 559 12.61 20.84 -39.95
C VAL A 559 11.17 21.00 -40.41
N ILE A 560 10.51 19.87 -40.66
CA ILE A 560 9.11 19.80 -41.07
C ILE A 560 8.24 19.88 -39.82
N HIS A 561 7.25 20.77 -39.85
CA HIS A 561 6.28 20.97 -38.78
C HIS A 561 4.92 20.38 -39.15
N HIS A 562 4.11 20.14 -38.12
CA HIS A 562 2.79 19.57 -38.28
C HIS A 562 1.88 20.52 -39.07
N GLY A 563 1.27 20.02 -40.14
CA GLY A 563 0.40 20.75 -41.05
C GLY A 563 1.13 21.43 -42.22
N ASP A 564 2.45 21.31 -42.32
CA ASP A 564 3.20 21.90 -43.43
C ASP A 564 2.77 21.29 -44.78
N ASN A 565 2.74 22.14 -45.81
CA ASN A 565 2.57 21.73 -47.19
C ASN A 565 3.91 21.87 -47.94
N LEU A 566 4.53 20.74 -48.23
CA LEU A 566 5.82 20.64 -48.91
C LEU A 566 5.62 20.43 -50.40
N TYR A 567 6.30 21.25 -51.20
CA TYR A 567 6.48 21.00 -52.61
C TYR A 567 7.96 20.85 -52.90
N ILE A 568 8.36 19.67 -53.38
CA ILE A 568 9.74 19.35 -53.75
C ILE A 568 9.75 18.97 -55.22
N GLU A 569 10.38 19.80 -56.04
CA GLU A 569 10.58 19.58 -57.46
C GLU A 569 12.04 19.19 -57.73
N GLU A 570 12.25 17.94 -58.15
CA GLU A 570 13.57 17.38 -58.49
C GLU A 570 13.62 17.06 -59.99
N ILE A 571 14.60 17.61 -60.71
CA ILE A 571 14.85 17.26 -62.11
C ILE A 571 15.83 16.09 -62.16
N LEU A 572 15.32 14.85 -62.20
CA LEU A 572 16.15 13.64 -62.15
C LEU A 572 16.41 13.04 -63.53
N THR A 573 15.41 13.07 -64.41
CA THR A 573 15.43 12.41 -65.73
C THR A 573 15.32 13.39 -66.89
N ILE A 574 15.57 12.91 -68.11
CA ILE A 574 15.29 13.69 -69.33
C ILE A 574 13.82 14.08 -69.40
N ASN A 575 12.90 13.20 -68.99
CA ASN A 575 11.47 13.48 -68.91
C ASN A 575 11.17 14.68 -68.00
N ASP A 576 11.83 14.76 -66.85
CA ASP A 576 11.65 15.89 -65.92
C ASP A 576 12.22 17.18 -66.52
N LEU A 577 13.40 17.08 -67.16
CA LEU A 577 14.08 18.22 -67.77
C LEU A 577 13.28 18.80 -68.93
N VAL A 578 12.70 17.97 -69.81
CA VAL A 578 11.93 18.45 -70.97
C VAL A 578 10.60 19.06 -70.56
N LYS A 579 9.96 18.55 -69.50
CA LYS A 579 8.73 19.12 -68.93
C LYS A 579 9.00 20.52 -68.38
N VAL A 580 10.06 20.67 -67.59
CA VAL A 580 10.41 21.97 -66.98
C VAL A 580 10.93 22.96 -68.04
N SER A 581 11.58 22.46 -69.10
CA SER A 581 12.12 23.30 -70.19
C SER A 581 11.12 23.57 -71.31
N GLU A 582 9.87 23.09 -71.19
CA GLU A 582 8.81 23.18 -72.22
C GLU A 582 9.22 22.63 -73.60
N ILE A 583 10.11 21.63 -73.62
CA ILE A 583 10.57 20.97 -74.84
C ILE A 583 9.62 19.82 -75.14
N ASP A 584 8.88 19.91 -76.25
CA ASP A 584 8.03 18.80 -76.69
C ASP A 584 8.86 17.73 -77.42
N PRO A 585 9.02 16.52 -76.83
CA PRO A 585 9.76 15.42 -77.46
C PRO A 585 9.11 14.90 -78.75
N LEU A 586 7.85 15.29 -79.05
CA LEU A 586 7.22 15.00 -80.33
C LEU A 586 7.81 15.85 -81.46
N ILE A 587 8.23 17.08 -81.16
CA ILE A 587 8.72 18.07 -82.13
C ILE A 587 10.24 18.03 -82.25
N PHE A 588 10.93 17.73 -81.15
CA PHE A 588 12.39 17.73 -81.06
C PHE A 588 12.96 16.31 -80.86
N ASP A 589 14.05 16.00 -81.55
CA ASP A 589 14.91 14.86 -81.22
C ASP A 589 15.86 15.30 -80.10
N ILE A 590 16.00 14.47 -79.05
CA ILE A 590 16.84 14.77 -77.88
C ILE A 590 17.92 13.71 -77.77
N LYS A 591 19.16 14.17 -77.67
CA LYS A 591 20.35 13.33 -77.48
C LYS A 591 21.07 13.73 -76.21
N VAL A 592 21.67 12.75 -75.54
CA VAL A 592 22.55 12.95 -74.41
C VAL A 592 23.93 12.41 -74.79
N ASN A 593 24.96 13.25 -74.73
CA ASN A 593 26.33 12.96 -75.16
C ASN A 593 26.38 12.36 -76.58
N ASP A 594 25.65 12.97 -77.52
CA ASP A 594 25.46 12.54 -78.91
C ASP A 594 24.73 11.18 -79.12
N VAL A 595 24.17 10.59 -78.06
CA VAL A 595 23.44 9.31 -78.12
C VAL A 595 21.94 9.53 -77.88
N ASP A 596 21.11 8.86 -78.67
CA ASP A 596 19.65 8.81 -78.45
C ASP A 596 19.34 8.01 -77.18
N VAL A 597 18.66 8.64 -76.21
CA VAL A 597 18.31 8.02 -74.92
C VAL A 597 16.79 8.03 -74.70
N SER A 598 16.31 7.13 -73.83
CA SER A 598 14.92 7.16 -73.37
C SER A 598 14.65 8.39 -72.51
N LEU A 599 13.40 8.84 -72.46
CA LEU A 599 12.96 9.91 -71.56
C LEU A 599 13.20 9.56 -70.07
N ASP A 600 13.20 8.28 -69.72
CA ASP A 600 13.50 7.81 -68.35
C ASP A 600 14.99 7.80 -68.01
N TYR A 601 15.86 8.24 -68.93
CA TYR A 601 17.29 8.36 -68.67
C TYR A 601 17.55 9.31 -67.49
N VAL A 602 18.20 8.80 -66.45
CA VAL A 602 18.59 9.57 -65.25
C VAL A 602 19.81 10.42 -65.60
N LEU A 603 19.65 11.74 -65.48
CA LEU A 603 20.69 12.71 -65.76
C LEU A 603 21.90 12.50 -64.85
N LYS A 604 23.09 12.50 -65.42
CA LYS A 604 24.36 12.42 -64.70
C LYS A 604 25.05 13.78 -64.71
N ASP A 605 26.00 13.95 -63.80
CA ASP A 605 26.83 15.15 -63.79
C ASP A 605 27.63 15.24 -65.10
N LEU A 606 27.71 16.44 -65.65
CA LEU A 606 28.34 16.80 -66.93
C LEU A 606 27.69 16.22 -68.19
N ASP A 607 26.46 15.68 -68.11
CA ASP A 607 25.74 15.27 -69.32
C ASP A 607 25.50 16.46 -70.26
N GLU A 608 25.71 16.24 -71.56
CA GLU A 608 25.43 17.20 -72.62
C GLU A 608 24.17 16.80 -73.38
N ILE A 609 23.11 17.57 -73.20
CA ILE A 609 21.80 17.38 -73.81
C ILE A 609 21.68 18.31 -75.00
N VAL A 610 21.50 17.74 -76.19
CA VAL A 610 21.27 18.49 -77.43
C VAL A 610 19.89 18.14 -77.97
N TYR A 611 19.09 19.15 -78.31
CA TYR A 611 17.80 18.96 -78.95
C TYR A 611 17.69 19.71 -80.27
N THR A 612 17.16 19.05 -81.30
CA THR A 612 17.04 19.58 -82.66
C THR A 612 15.64 19.34 -83.23
N THR A 613 15.11 20.29 -84.02
CA THR A 613 13.78 20.16 -84.66
C THR A 613 13.77 19.03 -85.68
N LYS A 614 12.76 18.17 -85.63
CA LYS A 614 12.54 17.13 -86.64
C LYS A 614 12.23 17.77 -87.99
N LYS A 615 12.96 17.41 -89.05
CA LYS A 615 12.69 17.90 -90.41
C LYS A 615 11.38 17.32 -90.95
N LEU A 616 10.38 18.17 -91.23
CA LEU A 616 9.15 17.81 -91.92
C LEU A 616 9.45 17.26 -93.33
N GLN A 617 9.08 15.99 -93.59
CA GLN A 617 9.04 15.45 -94.96
C GLN A 617 7.68 15.78 -95.59
N ASN A 618 7.71 16.56 -96.68
CA ASN A 618 6.56 16.83 -97.53
C ASN A 618 6.09 15.53 -98.22
N ILE A 619 4.87 15.09 -97.93
CA ILE A 619 4.14 14.13 -98.76
C ILE A 619 3.03 14.87 -99.50
N ALA A 620 3.06 14.70 -100.82
CA ALA A 620 2.22 15.35 -101.79
C ALA A 620 0.74 14.96 -101.66
N VAL A 621 -0.08 15.99 -101.87
CA VAL A 621 -1.53 15.99 -102.07
C VAL A 621 -1.93 15.00 -103.16
N ASN A 622 -2.99 14.22 -102.90
CA ASN A 622 -3.86 13.77 -103.98
C ASN A 622 -5.32 13.99 -103.58
N ASN A 623 -5.94 14.87 -104.34
CA ASN A 623 -7.33 15.28 -104.27
C ASN A 623 -8.25 14.10 -104.58
N ASN A 624 -9.34 13.97 -103.84
CA ASN A 624 -10.61 13.59 -104.45
C ASN A 624 -11.75 14.39 -103.86
N VAL A 625 -12.46 15.01 -104.79
CA VAL A 625 -13.50 16.00 -104.68
C VAL A 625 -14.83 15.33 -104.35
N ASN A 626 -15.59 15.92 -103.41
CA ASN A 626 -17.04 16.07 -103.49
C ASN A 626 -17.48 17.23 -102.59
N ASN A 627 -17.49 18.41 -103.21
CA ASN A 627 -18.49 19.48 -103.11
C ASN A 627 -19.93 18.97 -102.86
N ASP A 628 -20.89 19.66 -102.26
CA ASP A 628 -21.08 21.05 -101.79
C ASP A 628 -22.26 21.01 -100.78
N ASP A 629 -22.25 21.87 -99.75
CA ASP A 629 -23.24 22.95 -99.54
C ASP A 629 -23.29 23.50 -98.10
N TYR A 630 -22.77 24.74 -98.00
CA TYR A 630 -23.25 25.94 -97.28
C TYR A 630 -23.61 26.00 -95.78
N TYR A 631 -22.83 26.88 -95.11
CA TYR A 631 -23.05 27.82 -93.99
C TYR A 631 -24.50 28.15 -93.54
N ILE A 632 -24.80 28.52 -92.28
CA ILE A 632 -24.44 29.75 -91.53
C ILE A 632 -24.91 29.62 -90.05
N GLU A 633 -24.08 30.12 -89.10
CA GLU A 633 -24.34 30.86 -87.81
C GLU A 633 -25.50 30.44 -86.86
N GLU A 634 -25.52 30.70 -85.55
CA GLU A 634 -24.74 31.43 -84.55
C GLU A 634 -25.30 31.00 -83.17
N HIS A 635 -24.54 31.27 -82.10
CA HIS A 635 -24.97 31.63 -80.72
C HIS A 635 -26.40 31.26 -80.26
N ASN A 636 -26.65 30.71 -79.07
CA ASN A 636 -26.17 31.19 -77.77
C ASN A 636 -26.67 30.26 -76.63
N ASP A 637 -25.85 30.14 -75.58
CA ASP A 637 -26.23 30.26 -74.17
C ASP A 637 -27.34 29.41 -73.51
N LEU A 638 -26.85 28.66 -72.51
CA LEU A 638 -27.27 28.65 -71.10
C LEU A 638 -28.41 27.70 -70.64
N VAL A 639 -27.95 26.76 -69.78
CA VAL A 639 -28.38 26.54 -68.38
C VAL A 639 -29.43 25.45 -68.07
N GLU A 640 -29.03 24.68 -67.04
CA GLU A 640 -29.79 23.86 -66.09
C GLU A 640 -30.37 22.52 -66.58
N SER A 641 -29.81 21.42 -66.08
CA SER A 641 -30.38 20.60 -64.97
C SER A 641 -31.46 19.65 -65.50
N SER A 642 -31.52 18.36 -65.19
CA SER A 642 -31.27 17.66 -63.95
C SER A 642 -31.43 16.16 -64.26
N GLU A 643 -30.73 15.34 -63.48
CA GLU A 643 -31.15 14.04 -62.94
C GLU A 643 -31.99 13.07 -63.83
N ASN A 644 -31.46 11.87 -64.07
CA ASN A 644 -31.85 10.70 -63.25
C ASN A 644 -31.27 9.36 -63.73
N ASN A 645 -30.94 8.57 -62.71
CA ASN A 645 -31.11 7.12 -62.59
C ASN A 645 -30.20 6.12 -63.34
N LEU A 646 -29.30 5.57 -62.51
CA LEU A 646 -29.30 4.19 -62.02
C LEU A 646 -29.15 3.04 -63.03
N LEU A 647 -28.01 2.35 -62.79
CA LEU A 647 -27.86 0.91 -62.57
C LEU A 647 -27.74 -0.03 -63.78
N ASP A 648 -26.57 -0.69 -63.74
CA ASP A 648 -26.37 -2.14 -63.87
C ASP A 648 -25.96 -2.68 -65.24
N LYS A 649 -24.67 -3.03 -65.38
CA LYS A 649 -24.28 -4.44 -65.43
C LYS A 649 -22.77 -4.64 -65.46
N SER A 650 -22.38 -5.56 -64.60
CA SER A 650 -21.12 -6.31 -64.56
C SER A 650 -20.82 -7.03 -65.88
N MET A 651 -19.52 -7.16 -66.18
CA MET A 651 -19.00 -8.40 -66.77
C MET A 651 -17.52 -8.58 -66.41
N ASP A 652 -17.27 -9.66 -65.68
CA ASP A 652 -15.98 -10.28 -65.42
C ASP A 652 -15.19 -10.54 -66.72
N THR A 653 -13.86 -10.44 -66.62
CA THR A 653 -12.98 -11.49 -67.14
C THR A 653 -11.75 -11.64 -66.23
N ASN A 654 -11.76 -12.73 -65.47
CA ASN A 654 -10.56 -13.35 -64.91
C ASN A 654 -9.70 -13.94 -66.04
N LEU A 655 -8.38 -13.85 -65.90
CA LEU A 655 -7.45 -14.92 -66.28
C LEU A 655 -6.14 -14.75 -65.51
N ASP A 656 -5.95 -15.66 -64.55
CA ASP A 656 -4.74 -15.94 -63.79
C ASP A 656 -3.53 -16.24 -64.68
N LYS A 657 -2.34 -15.82 -64.23
CA LYS A 657 -1.32 -16.76 -63.75
C LYS A 657 -0.20 -16.07 -62.96
N SER A 658 -0.02 -16.61 -61.77
CA SER A 658 1.08 -16.44 -60.82
C SER A 658 2.45 -16.75 -61.41
N ASP A 659 3.49 -16.02 -61.00
CA ASP A 659 4.45 -16.52 -60.00
C ASP A 659 5.62 -15.55 -59.69
N ILE A 660 5.73 -15.23 -58.39
CA ILE A 660 6.98 -15.21 -57.58
C ILE A 660 7.97 -14.04 -57.78
N LYS A 661 8.01 -13.10 -56.81
CA LYS A 661 8.92 -13.19 -55.65
C LYS A 661 8.70 -12.11 -54.58
N ASP A 662 8.35 -12.58 -53.39
CA ASP A 662 8.37 -11.88 -52.11
C ASP A 662 9.76 -11.42 -51.67
N VAL A 663 9.82 -10.26 -51.00
CA VAL A 663 10.76 -9.96 -49.91
C VAL A 663 10.00 -9.26 -48.77
N LEU A 664 9.50 -10.09 -47.84
CA LEU A 664 9.43 -9.93 -46.38
C LEU A 664 9.16 -8.52 -45.77
N MET A 665 7.94 -8.33 -45.27
CA MET A 665 7.69 -7.72 -43.95
C MET A 665 6.55 -8.46 -43.25
N SER A 666 6.89 -9.42 -42.38
CA SER A 666 5.96 -10.11 -41.49
C SER A 666 5.50 -9.16 -40.37
N GLY A 667 4.31 -8.56 -40.53
CA GLY A 667 3.52 -7.99 -39.43
C GLY A 667 2.33 -8.91 -39.17
N ASN A 668 2.05 -9.24 -37.90
CA ASN A 668 0.86 -10.01 -37.56
C ASN A 668 -0.38 -9.11 -37.77
N CYS A 669 -1.29 -9.53 -38.66
CA CYS A 669 -2.57 -8.88 -38.85
C CYS A 669 -3.59 -9.46 -37.87
N LEU A 670 -4.16 -8.59 -37.02
CA LEU A 670 -5.14 -8.96 -36.00
C LEU A 670 -6.52 -8.43 -36.40
N ASN A 671 -7.45 -9.33 -36.74
CA ASN A 671 -8.83 -8.98 -37.03
C ASN A 671 -9.69 -9.18 -35.78
N ILE A 672 -10.36 -8.13 -35.29
CA ILE A 672 -11.21 -8.15 -34.09
C ILE A 672 -12.51 -7.39 -34.35
N THR A 673 -13.54 -7.65 -33.53
CA THR A 673 -14.81 -6.92 -33.58
C THR A 673 -14.91 -6.03 -32.35
N ILE A 674 -15.06 -4.71 -32.53
CA ILE A 674 -15.15 -3.75 -31.41
C ILE A 674 -16.50 -3.03 -31.51
N ASN A 675 -17.32 -3.11 -30.46
CA ASN A 675 -18.67 -2.51 -30.41
C ASN A 675 -19.54 -2.84 -31.64
N GLY A 676 -19.35 -4.02 -32.24
CA GLY A 676 -20.08 -4.49 -33.43
C GLY A 676 -19.41 -4.15 -34.78
N GLU A 677 -18.31 -3.40 -34.81
CA GLU A 677 -17.56 -3.07 -36.03
C GLU A 677 -16.31 -3.94 -36.18
N ASN A 678 -16.07 -4.49 -37.36
CA ASN A 678 -14.87 -5.28 -37.66
C ASN A 678 -13.68 -4.35 -37.95
N LYS A 679 -12.57 -4.52 -37.23
CA LYS A 679 -11.32 -3.80 -37.45
C LYS A 679 -10.16 -4.76 -37.70
N SER A 680 -9.32 -4.43 -38.68
CA SER A 680 -8.07 -5.15 -38.98
C SER A 680 -6.88 -4.29 -38.56
N ILE A 681 -6.06 -4.77 -37.63
CA ILE A 681 -4.97 -4.02 -37.00
C ILE A 681 -3.64 -4.71 -37.33
N VAL A 682 -2.70 -3.98 -37.92
CA VAL A 682 -1.36 -4.51 -38.24
C VAL A 682 -0.37 -4.04 -37.18
N SER A 683 0.26 -4.98 -36.46
CA SER A 683 1.24 -4.69 -35.41
C SER A 683 2.54 -5.45 -35.62
N LYS A 684 3.67 -4.83 -35.22
CA LYS A 684 5.00 -5.47 -35.15
C LYS A 684 5.24 -6.18 -33.80
N ALA A 685 4.32 -6.05 -32.84
CA ALA A 685 4.44 -6.67 -31.52
C ALA A 685 4.05 -8.16 -31.53
N SER A 686 4.74 -8.98 -30.75
CA SER A 686 4.49 -10.43 -30.65
C SER A 686 3.17 -10.80 -29.95
N LYS A 687 2.56 -9.86 -29.21
CA LYS A 687 1.30 -10.03 -28.47
C LYS A 687 0.53 -8.71 -28.48
N PHE A 688 -0.77 -8.78 -28.71
CA PHE A 688 -1.69 -7.63 -28.65
C PHE A 688 -2.43 -7.68 -27.33
N ILE A 689 -2.52 -6.55 -26.61
CA ILE A 689 -3.21 -6.48 -25.32
C ILE A 689 -4.38 -5.49 -25.38
N PHE A 690 -5.33 -5.64 -24.47
CA PHE A 690 -6.61 -4.93 -24.51
C PHE A 690 -6.47 -3.40 -24.56
N VAL A 691 -5.47 -2.81 -23.89
CA VAL A 691 -5.22 -1.36 -23.93
C VAL A 691 -4.86 -0.84 -25.33
N ASP A 692 -4.26 -1.68 -26.18
CA ASP A 692 -3.88 -1.31 -27.54
C ASP A 692 -5.10 -1.00 -28.41
N VAL A 693 -6.27 -1.51 -28.04
CA VAL A 693 -7.56 -1.30 -28.72
C VAL A 693 -8.02 0.16 -28.63
N PHE A 694 -7.68 0.86 -27.54
CA PHE A 694 -8.03 2.28 -27.36
C PHE A 694 -7.33 3.19 -28.37
N ASN A 695 -6.18 2.78 -28.92
CA ASN A 695 -5.50 3.52 -29.98
C ASN A 695 -6.29 3.54 -31.31
N TYR A 696 -7.35 2.73 -31.42
CA TYR A 696 -8.16 2.57 -32.62
C TYR A 696 -9.63 2.92 -32.37
N LEU A 697 -9.94 3.60 -31.26
CA LEU A 697 -11.29 4.03 -30.90
C LEU A 697 -11.35 5.55 -30.70
N ASP A 698 -12.34 6.19 -31.32
CA ASP A 698 -12.74 7.57 -31.02
C ASP A 698 -13.68 7.58 -29.80
N ILE A 699 -13.13 7.33 -28.61
CA ILE A 699 -13.84 7.53 -27.36
C ILE A 699 -13.20 8.72 -26.64
N ASP A 700 -13.98 9.79 -26.47
CA ASP A 700 -13.57 10.94 -25.67
C ASP A 700 -13.54 10.56 -24.19
N LEU A 701 -12.33 10.26 -23.70
CA LEU A 701 -12.04 9.95 -22.30
C LEU A 701 -11.96 11.20 -21.42
N SER A 702 -11.99 12.40 -22.00
CA SER A 702 -11.87 13.65 -21.27
C SER A 702 -13.18 14.10 -20.60
N ASN A 703 -14.31 13.51 -21.01
CA ASN A 703 -15.62 13.79 -20.44
C ASN A 703 -16.31 12.49 -19.97
N PRO A 704 -16.01 12.01 -18.75
CA PRO A 704 -16.50 10.72 -18.27
C PRO A 704 -18.02 10.71 -18.10
N LYS A 705 -18.70 9.77 -18.77
CA LYS A 705 -20.16 9.59 -18.73
C LYS A 705 -20.60 8.41 -17.85
N GLY A 706 -19.88 8.17 -16.75
CA GLY A 706 -20.11 7.05 -15.83
C GLY A 706 -18.87 6.17 -15.66
N ASN A 707 -19.05 4.92 -15.23
CA ASN A 707 -17.97 3.93 -15.23
C ASN A 707 -17.79 3.37 -16.64
N ILE A 708 -16.55 3.33 -17.14
CA ILE A 708 -16.25 2.67 -18.40
C ILE A 708 -16.30 1.15 -18.19
N VAL A 709 -17.12 0.46 -18.98
CA VAL A 709 -17.26 -0.99 -18.97
C VAL A 709 -16.38 -1.56 -20.08
N LEU A 710 -15.46 -2.44 -19.70
CA LEU A 710 -14.54 -3.13 -20.61
C LEU A 710 -14.86 -4.62 -20.62
N LYS A 711 -15.25 -5.16 -21.78
CA LYS A 711 -15.46 -6.59 -21.95
C LYS A 711 -14.65 -7.15 -23.11
N LEU A 712 -14.09 -8.34 -22.89
CA LEU A 712 -13.47 -9.20 -23.90
C LEU A 712 -14.27 -10.50 -23.94
N ASN A 713 -14.87 -10.81 -25.08
CA ASN A 713 -15.73 -11.97 -25.29
C ASN A 713 -16.83 -12.11 -24.21
N GLY A 714 -17.44 -10.98 -23.83
CA GLY A 714 -18.53 -10.91 -22.85
C GLY A 714 -18.12 -10.95 -21.37
N LYS A 715 -16.83 -11.12 -21.04
CA LYS A 715 -16.31 -11.09 -19.66
C LYS A 715 -15.61 -9.78 -19.36
N SER A 716 -15.61 -9.36 -18.09
CA SER A 716 -14.84 -8.17 -17.66
C SER A 716 -13.37 -8.34 -18.02
N ALA A 717 -12.82 -7.36 -18.73
CA ALA A 717 -11.45 -7.39 -19.24
C ALA A 717 -10.55 -6.40 -18.49
N GLY A 718 -9.31 -6.81 -18.24
CA GLY A 718 -8.23 -5.94 -17.78
C GLY A 718 -7.44 -5.35 -18.96
N PHE A 719 -6.78 -4.22 -18.73
CA PHE A 719 -6.01 -3.50 -19.77
C PHE A 719 -4.86 -4.32 -20.39
N THR A 720 -4.36 -5.34 -19.69
CA THR A 720 -3.26 -6.20 -20.17
C THR A 720 -3.72 -7.57 -20.66
N ASP A 721 -5.03 -7.81 -20.75
CA ASP A 721 -5.55 -9.08 -21.28
C ASP A 721 -5.15 -9.23 -22.74
N VAL A 722 -4.66 -10.42 -23.11
CA VAL A 722 -4.20 -10.71 -24.46
C VAL A 722 -5.41 -10.83 -25.38
N VAL A 723 -5.40 -10.07 -26.48
CA VAL A 723 -6.43 -10.06 -27.51
C VAL A 723 -5.93 -10.87 -28.70
N ASN A 724 -6.78 -11.76 -29.19
CA ASN A 724 -6.52 -12.65 -30.31
C ASN A 724 -7.44 -12.32 -31.49
N THR A 725 -7.07 -12.80 -32.67
CA THR A 725 -7.90 -12.67 -33.87
C THR A 725 -9.26 -13.34 -33.63
N GLY A 726 -10.35 -12.63 -33.94
CA GLY A 726 -11.72 -13.07 -33.75
C GLY A 726 -12.36 -12.68 -32.42
N ASP A 727 -11.61 -12.04 -31.51
CA ASP A 727 -12.16 -11.57 -30.24
C ASP A 727 -13.16 -10.43 -30.44
N VAL A 728 -14.21 -10.45 -29.61
CA VAL A 728 -15.25 -9.42 -29.55
C VAL A 728 -15.01 -8.54 -28.33
N ILE A 729 -14.93 -7.24 -28.54
CA ILE A 729 -14.61 -6.25 -27.52
C ILE A 729 -15.76 -5.26 -27.37
N ASP A 730 -16.30 -5.13 -26.16
CA ASP A 730 -17.30 -4.12 -25.84
C ASP A 730 -16.69 -3.07 -24.91
N ILE A 731 -16.71 -1.81 -25.35
CA ILE A 731 -16.23 -0.65 -24.59
C ILE A 731 -17.30 0.43 -24.64
N TYR A 732 -17.95 0.67 -23.51
CA TYR A 732 -19.02 1.67 -23.40
C TYR A 732 -19.08 2.26 -21.98
N TRP A 733 -19.67 3.45 -21.86
CA TRP A 733 -19.99 4.05 -20.56
C TRP A 733 -21.31 3.48 -20.04
N ASP A 734 -21.34 3.01 -18.79
CA ASP A 734 -22.58 2.54 -18.17
C ASP A 734 -23.58 3.70 -18.03
N LYS A 735 -24.79 3.52 -18.57
CA LYS A 735 -25.83 4.58 -18.64
C LYS A 735 -26.69 4.69 -17.37
N TYR A 736 -26.35 3.99 -16.30
CA TYR A 736 -27.01 4.14 -15.01
C TYR A 736 -26.00 4.53 -13.93
N SER A 737 -26.06 5.79 -13.51
CA SER A 737 -25.48 6.31 -12.28
C SER A 737 -26.52 7.20 -11.61
#